data_AF-G6YL82-F1
#
_entry.id   AF-G6YL82-F1
#
_cell.length_a   1.000
_cell.length_b   1.000
_cell.length_c   1.000
_cell.angle_alpha   90.00
_cell.angle_beta   90.00
_cell.angle_gamma   90.00
#
_symmetry.space_group_name_H-M   'P 1'
#
loop_
_entity.id
_entity.type
_entity.pdbx_description
1 polymer ?
#
loop_
_entity_poly.entity_id
_entity_poly.type
_entity_poly.pdbx_seq_one_letter_code
_entity_poly.pdbx_strand_id
1 'polypeptide(L)'
;AIDLAGLAIAGAFLVVPTFAAVQAWAPEDRRARVVAAVNVVSAGFMTIGGGLVAAIQAAGVSIAGVLFGLAVINAVAAWLMLKYLPTNAFRDFVSILFRAFHHLEVEGLDNLKAAGPAPILALNHVSFLDGPLALTLTDEEPVFAIDHTIAQAWWMKPFLKLARALPLNPAKPMSTRTLIKIVQGGDPLVIFPEGRITVTGGLMKVYDGAAMVADKTGSMVVPVRIEGLEKSYFSRLTSQHVRRRLFPKVKVTILEPVRLEVAPELKGRKRRAAAGAALYQVMSDLVFRTQDIDKTVLEKIIQTADERGMKKLAVEDPVTGSLSYGKLLTGAAVLGEKFEHLYADQQTLGVMLPNANGACATLLGVMSAGKVPAMINFTAGAANILSACKAADVRTVLTSRAFVEQAKLGAVVEELGRAVDIVWLDDLRASIGLKDKLLGLLRKSTPRVARKPDDAAVILFTSGSEGTPKGVVLTHRNILANAAQAASRIDFHSGDKVFNILPIFHSFGMTAGTVLPLISGVPVYFYPSPLHYRIVPELIYASNATIIFGTDTFLSGYARTAHPYDFRSVRYCFAGAEPVKGATRMTYMEKFGLRILEGYGVTEAAPVISINTPMYNRSGSVGKIMPGMEYRLDPVPGVDDGGRLYVRGPNVMSGYLRAEKPGVLEPLEDGWHDTGDVVTVDEAGFITIRGRAKRFAKIGGEMISLAAVEVLAGELWKGSLSAVATVPDARKGEKLILITEAPNATRAEFLAFAKANGAMDLMVPAEVRIVAKVPVLGSGKLDFAGVTKMVRSEEDMKIKAA
;
A
#
# COMPACT_ATOMS: atom_id res chain seq x y z
N ALA A 1 -51.55 23.06 -0.54
CA ALA A 1 -50.70 21.85 -0.43
C ALA A 1 -49.23 22.22 -0.24
N ILE A 2 -48.66 23.10 -1.07
CA ILE A 2 -47.28 23.59 -0.94
C ILE A 2 -47.07 24.34 0.40
N ASP A 3 -48.03 25.16 0.83
CA ASP A 3 -47.90 25.94 2.07
C ASP A 3 -47.92 25.07 3.33
N LEU A 4 -48.83 24.08 3.41
CA LEU A 4 -48.90 23.14 4.53
C LEU A 4 -47.67 22.22 4.57
N ALA A 5 -47.17 21.79 3.41
CA ALA A 5 -45.92 21.03 3.33
C ALA A 5 -44.73 21.89 3.78
N GLY A 6 -44.66 23.15 3.35
CA GLY A 6 -43.64 24.10 3.77
C GLY A 6 -43.67 24.36 5.28
N LEU A 7 -44.87 24.53 5.86
CA LEU A 7 -45.05 24.74 7.29
C LEU A 7 -44.67 23.49 8.11
N ALA A 8 -45.02 22.30 7.63
CA ALA A 8 -44.63 21.04 8.24
C ALA A 8 -43.11 20.81 8.18
N ILE A 9 -42.48 21.10 7.02
CA ILE A 9 -41.02 21.02 6.85
C ILE A 9 -40.33 22.02 7.79
N ALA A 10 -40.76 23.28 7.80
CA ALA A 10 -40.19 24.31 8.68
C ALA A 10 -40.35 23.95 10.17
N GLY A 11 -41.51 23.42 10.56
CA GLY A 11 -41.75 22.91 11.91
C GLY A 11 -40.84 21.73 12.25
N ALA A 12 -40.62 20.79 11.32
CA ALA A 12 -39.74 19.65 11.53
C ALA A 12 -38.27 20.08 11.74
N PHE A 13 -37.77 21.06 10.98
CA PHE A 13 -36.41 21.57 11.12
C PHE A 13 -36.17 22.45 12.35
N LEU A 14 -37.23 22.87 13.04
CA LEU A 14 -37.13 23.77 14.18
C LEU A 14 -37.52 23.09 15.50
N VAL A 15 -38.66 22.40 15.53
CA VAL A 15 -39.19 21.75 16.74
C VAL A 15 -38.36 20.51 17.09
N VAL A 16 -38.05 19.65 16.12
CA VAL A 16 -37.36 18.38 16.39
C VAL A 16 -35.92 18.62 16.90
N PRO A 17 -35.08 19.45 16.26
CA PRO A 17 -33.73 19.71 16.77
C PRO A 17 -33.73 20.44 18.11
N THR A 18 -34.64 21.40 18.31
CA THR A 18 -34.75 22.12 19.60
C THR A 18 -35.13 21.18 20.73
N PHE A 19 -36.07 20.25 20.48
CA PHE A 19 -36.47 19.27 21.49
C PHE A 19 -35.35 18.24 21.76
N ALA A 20 -34.63 17.81 20.74
CA ALA A 20 -33.45 16.96 20.88
C ALA A 20 -32.33 17.67 21.67
N ALA A 21 -32.09 18.96 21.41
CA ALA A 21 -31.11 19.77 22.12
C ALA A 21 -31.48 19.92 23.61
N VAL A 22 -32.74 20.17 23.94
CA VAL A 22 -33.23 20.19 25.33
C VAL A 22 -32.94 18.87 26.05
N GLN A 23 -33.14 17.73 25.38
CA GLN A 23 -32.83 16.43 25.96
C GLN A 23 -31.32 16.21 26.14
N ALA A 24 -30.51 16.63 25.16
CA ALA A 24 -29.07 16.47 25.18
C ALA A 24 -28.39 17.36 26.23
N TRP A 25 -28.87 18.59 26.42
CA TRP A 25 -28.27 19.58 27.33
C TRP A 25 -28.79 19.49 28.76
N ALA A 26 -29.95 18.86 28.97
CA ALA A 26 -30.45 18.67 30.31
C ALA A 26 -29.57 17.66 31.07
N PRO A 27 -29.12 18.01 32.30
CA PRO A 27 -28.41 17.09 33.19
C PRO A 27 -29.19 15.78 33.35
N GLU A 28 -28.50 14.63 33.33
CA GLU A 28 -29.14 13.31 33.37
C GLU A 28 -30.07 13.12 34.56
N ASP A 29 -29.69 13.65 35.73
CA ASP A 29 -30.47 13.63 36.98
C ASP A 29 -31.79 14.42 36.88
N ARG A 30 -31.91 15.35 35.91
CA ARG A 30 -33.05 16.26 35.77
C ARG A 30 -33.70 16.24 34.40
N ARG A 31 -33.21 15.44 33.45
CA ARG A 31 -33.69 15.40 32.05
C ARG A 31 -35.21 15.22 31.94
N ALA A 32 -35.78 14.26 32.66
CA ALA A 32 -37.22 14.02 32.65
C ALA A 32 -38.03 15.23 33.13
N ARG A 33 -37.56 15.92 34.18
CA ARG A 33 -38.22 17.10 34.74
C ARG A 33 -38.12 18.30 33.79
N VAL A 34 -36.98 18.49 33.15
CA VAL A 34 -36.78 19.56 32.16
C VAL A 34 -37.69 19.34 30.95
N VAL A 35 -37.74 18.12 30.40
CA VAL A 35 -38.62 17.79 29.27
C VAL A 35 -40.10 17.98 29.63
N ALA A 36 -40.51 17.55 30.83
CA ALA A 36 -41.88 17.75 31.30
C ALA A 36 -42.22 19.25 31.45
N ALA A 37 -41.33 20.04 32.03
CA ALA A 37 -41.52 21.49 32.17
C ALA A 37 -41.64 22.18 30.80
N VAL A 38 -40.81 21.80 29.82
CA VAL A 38 -40.90 22.33 28.45
C VAL A 38 -42.26 22.01 27.82
N ASN A 39 -42.75 20.76 27.96
CA ASN A 39 -44.08 20.40 27.44
C ASN A 39 -45.21 21.23 28.06
N VAL A 40 -45.16 21.47 29.38
CA VAL A 40 -46.16 22.30 30.08
C VAL A 40 -46.11 23.75 29.58
N VAL A 41 -44.92 24.32 29.43
CA VAL A 41 -44.74 25.69 28.91
C VAL A 41 -45.24 25.78 27.47
N SER A 42 -44.91 24.81 26.61
CA SER A 42 -45.38 24.76 25.22
C SER A 42 -46.91 24.65 25.14
N ALA A 43 -47.54 23.82 25.98
CA ALA A 43 -48.99 23.70 26.04
C ALA A 43 -49.67 25.00 26.50
N GLY A 44 -49.10 25.66 27.51
CA GLY A 44 -49.56 26.98 27.95
C GLY A 44 -49.47 28.02 26.85
N PHE A 45 -48.34 28.05 26.13
CA PHE A 45 -48.12 28.98 25.02
C PHE A 45 -49.09 28.73 23.85
N MET A 46 -49.34 27.47 23.49
CA MET A 46 -50.32 27.10 22.46
C MET A 46 -51.74 27.52 22.85
N THR A 47 -52.12 27.33 24.12
CA THR A 47 -53.46 27.69 24.61
C THR A 47 -53.67 29.21 24.60
N ILE A 48 -52.71 29.96 25.15
CA ILE A 48 -52.76 31.43 25.18
C ILE A 48 -52.71 32.01 23.76
N GLY A 49 -51.81 31.48 22.91
CA GLY A 49 -51.68 31.88 21.51
C GLY A 49 -52.95 31.62 20.71
N GLY A 50 -53.60 30.46 20.89
CA GLY A 50 -54.88 30.15 20.28
C GLY A 50 -55.98 31.12 20.68
N GLY A 51 -56.06 31.48 21.97
CA GLY A 51 -56.98 32.49 22.49
C GLY A 51 -56.75 33.88 21.90
N LEU A 52 -55.49 34.30 21.79
CA LEU A 52 -55.09 35.57 21.14
C LEU A 52 -55.49 35.61 19.66
N VAL A 53 -55.25 34.53 18.92
CA VAL A 53 -55.66 34.44 17.51
C VAL A 53 -57.18 34.54 17.38
N ALA A 54 -57.94 33.85 18.24
CA ALA A 54 -59.39 33.92 18.25
C ALA A 54 -59.91 35.34 18.55
N ALA A 55 -59.30 36.05 19.51
CA ALA A 55 -59.65 37.42 19.85
C ALA A 55 -59.33 38.41 18.70
N ILE A 56 -58.18 38.24 18.04
CA ILE A 56 -57.76 39.06 16.89
C ILE A 56 -58.69 38.84 15.69
N GLN A 57 -59.12 37.60 15.45
CA GLN A 57 -60.13 37.31 14.42
C GLN A 57 -61.50 37.91 14.76
N ALA A 58 -61.92 37.84 16.02
CA ALA A 58 -63.16 38.46 16.48
C ALA A 58 -63.14 40.00 16.34
N ALA A 59 -61.95 40.62 16.42
CA ALA A 59 -61.74 42.05 16.19
C ALA A 59 -61.73 42.45 14.70
N GLY A 60 -61.97 41.51 13.77
CA GLY A 60 -62.12 41.80 12.34
C GLY A 60 -60.83 41.74 11.52
N VAL A 61 -59.72 41.28 12.09
CA VAL A 61 -58.47 41.08 11.34
C VAL A 61 -58.62 39.89 10.39
N SER A 62 -58.25 40.09 9.13
CA SER A 62 -58.31 39.03 8.12
C SER A 62 -57.38 37.86 8.47
N ILE A 63 -57.73 36.65 8.01
CA ILE A 63 -56.88 35.46 8.15
C ILE A 63 -55.46 35.71 7.61
N ALA A 64 -55.34 36.44 6.50
CA ALA A 64 -54.05 36.84 5.93
C ALA A 64 -53.24 37.72 6.90
N GLY A 65 -53.89 38.66 7.60
CA GLY A 65 -53.25 39.51 8.61
C GLY A 65 -52.75 38.70 9.82
N VAL A 66 -53.52 37.73 10.28
CA VAL A 66 -53.12 36.80 11.36
C VAL A 66 -51.91 35.95 10.95
N LEU A 67 -51.95 35.36 9.76
CA LEU A 67 -50.84 34.54 9.24
C LEU A 67 -49.57 35.37 9.04
N PHE A 68 -49.68 36.59 8.53
CA PHE A 68 -48.55 37.49 8.40
C PHE A 68 -47.96 37.87 9.77
N GLY A 69 -48.81 38.21 10.75
CA GLY A 69 -48.36 38.50 12.12
C GLY A 69 -47.63 37.32 12.76
N LEU A 70 -48.17 36.10 12.63
CA LEU A 70 -47.51 34.88 13.09
C LEU A 70 -46.18 34.63 12.37
N ALA A 71 -46.09 34.90 11.07
CA ALA A 71 -44.85 34.78 10.31
C ALA A 71 -43.78 35.76 10.84
N VAL A 72 -44.14 37.02 11.13
CA VAL A 72 -43.24 38.02 11.72
C VAL A 72 -42.78 37.59 13.12
N ILE A 73 -43.70 37.14 13.97
CA ILE A 73 -43.36 36.65 15.32
C ILE A 73 -42.41 35.44 15.24
N ASN A 74 -42.66 34.50 14.34
CA ASN A 74 -41.79 33.35 14.12
C ASN A 74 -40.41 33.75 13.58
N ALA A 75 -40.32 34.76 12.72
CA ALA A 75 -39.04 35.29 12.26
C ALA A 75 -38.24 35.92 13.43
N VAL A 76 -38.90 36.65 14.31
CA VAL A 76 -38.27 37.20 15.53
C VAL A 76 -37.84 36.09 16.48
N ALA A 77 -38.69 35.08 16.71
CA ALA A 77 -38.36 33.93 17.54
C ALA A 77 -37.17 33.14 16.97
N ALA A 78 -37.13 32.91 15.65
CA ALA A 78 -36.01 32.27 14.98
C ALA A 78 -34.71 33.08 15.14
N TRP A 79 -34.76 34.41 14.99
CA TRP A 79 -33.61 35.28 15.22
C TRP A 79 -33.12 35.23 16.67
N LEU A 80 -34.03 35.28 17.65
CA LEU A 80 -33.70 35.16 19.07
C LEU A 80 -33.05 33.80 19.36
N MET A 81 -33.61 32.70 18.85
CA MET A 81 -33.00 31.39 19.01
C MET A 81 -31.59 31.35 18.44
N LEU A 82 -31.38 31.80 17.20
CA LEU A 82 -30.05 31.82 16.58
C LEU A 82 -29.04 32.69 17.34
N LYS A 83 -29.50 33.74 18.03
CA LYS A 83 -28.65 34.65 18.81
C LYS A 83 -28.27 34.08 20.19
N TYR A 84 -29.16 33.30 20.82
CA TYR A 84 -29.00 32.83 22.20
C TYR A 84 -28.71 31.34 22.33
N LEU A 85 -28.77 30.56 21.25
CA LEU A 85 -28.33 29.16 21.25
C LEU A 85 -26.83 29.08 21.60
N PRO A 86 -26.42 28.24 22.56
CA PRO A 86 -25.02 28.09 22.96
C PRO A 86 -24.17 27.38 21.90
N THR A 87 -24.80 26.69 20.94
CA THR A 87 -24.13 26.03 19.83
C THR A 87 -24.16 26.88 18.56
N ASN A 88 -23.14 26.74 17.72
CA ASN A 88 -23.15 27.34 16.40
C ASN A 88 -24.22 26.65 15.55
N ALA A 89 -25.37 27.31 15.36
CA ALA A 89 -26.51 26.77 14.61
C ALA A 89 -26.14 26.34 13.17
N PHE A 90 -25.11 26.95 12.58
CA PHE A 90 -24.59 26.54 11.28
C PHE A 90 -23.89 25.18 11.36
N ARG A 91 -23.10 24.93 12.41
CA ARG A 91 -22.47 23.61 12.67
C ARG A 91 -23.54 22.52 12.82
N ASP A 92 -24.57 22.77 13.62
CA ASP A 92 -25.64 21.80 13.88
C ASP A 92 -26.42 21.47 12.60
N PHE A 93 -26.75 22.50 11.81
CA PHE A 93 -27.38 22.33 10.51
C PHE A 93 -26.54 21.48 9.55
N VAL A 94 -25.23 21.78 9.44
CA VAL A 94 -24.30 21.02 8.58
C VAL A 94 -24.18 19.57 9.07
N SER A 95 -24.11 19.33 10.39
CA SER A 95 -24.09 18.00 10.99
C SER A 95 -25.34 17.18 10.63
N ILE A 96 -26.52 17.80 10.72
CA ILE A 96 -27.80 17.17 10.31
C ILE A 96 -27.76 16.78 8.83
N LEU A 97 -27.28 17.66 7.94
CA LEU A 97 -27.19 17.36 6.51
C LEU A 97 -26.29 16.16 6.23
N PHE A 98 -25.10 16.09 6.84
CA PHE A 98 -24.20 14.96 6.65
C PHE A 98 -24.77 13.66 7.23
N ARG A 99 -25.45 13.70 8.39
CA ARG A 99 -26.09 12.50 8.96
C ARG A 99 -27.27 12.02 8.13
N ALA A 100 -28.13 12.94 7.68
CA ALA A 100 -29.36 12.61 6.95
C ALA A 100 -29.08 12.14 5.52
N PHE A 101 -28.21 12.82 4.78
CA PHE A 101 -27.98 12.52 3.37
C PHE A 101 -26.75 11.65 3.14
N HIS A 102 -25.68 11.86 3.90
CA HIS A 102 -24.39 11.18 3.71
C HIS A 102 -24.13 10.04 4.68
N HIS A 103 -25.10 9.68 5.54
CA HIS A 103 -24.97 8.60 6.53
C HIS A 103 -23.62 8.68 7.28
N LEU A 104 -23.31 9.86 7.81
CA LEU A 104 -22.05 10.16 8.48
C LEU A 104 -21.80 9.20 9.66
N GLU A 105 -20.73 8.43 9.57
CA GLU A 105 -20.18 7.62 10.65
C GLU A 105 -18.87 8.25 11.14
N VAL A 106 -18.74 8.38 12.46
CA VAL A 106 -17.53 8.94 13.09
C VAL A 106 -17.00 7.94 14.12
N GLU A 107 -15.77 7.48 13.91
CA GLU A 107 -15.04 6.58 14.81
C GLU A 107 -13.91 7.35 15.51
N GLY A 108 -13.69 7.08 16.80
CA GLY A 108 -12.60 7.67 17.57
C GLY A 108 -12.83 9.09 18.08
N LEU A 109 -14.09 9.53 18.23
CA LEU A 109 -14.44 10.85 18.80
C LEU A 109 -13.76 11.13 20.15
N ASP A 110 -13.56 10.12 20.99
CA ASP A 110 -12.91 10.27 22.29
C ASP A 110 -11.44 10.71 22.19
N ASN A 111 -10.78 10.44 21.06
CA ASN A 111 -9.41 10.89 20.81
C ASN A 111 -9.29 12.42 20.72
N LEU A 112 -10.38 13.12 20.36
CA LEU A 112 -10.41 14.59 20.40
C LEU A 112 -10.31 15.11 21.83
N LYS A 113 -11.01 14.47 22.77
CA LYS A 113 -10.95 14.83 24.19
C LYS A 113 -9.59 14.47 24.79
N ALA A 114 -9.04 13.32 24.40
CA ALA A 114 -7.71 12.87 24.84
C ALA A 114 -6.57 13.80 24.38
N ALA A 115 -6.77 14.57 23.31
CA ALA A 115 -5.76 15.49 22.79
C ALA A 115 -5.52 16.72 23.68
N GLY A 116 -6.40 16.99 24.65
CA GLY A 116 -6.28 18.12 25.56
C GLY A 116 -6.64 19.46 24.91
N PRO A 117 -6.22 20.59 25.51
CA PRO A 117 -6.53 21.93 24.99
C PRO A 117 -5.76 22.24 23.70
N ALA A 118 -6.38 22.98 22.79
CA ALA A 118 -5.78 23.46 21.54
C ALA A 118 -5.10 22.39 20.65
N PRO A 119 -5.79 21.26 20.33
CA PRO A 119 -5.23 20.25 19.43
C PRO A 119 -5.14 20.75 17.99
N ILE A 120 -4.19 20.19 17.25
CA ILE A 120 -4.05 20.41 15.81
C ILE A 120 -4.68 19.22 15.08
N LEU A 121 -5.84 19.43 14.49
CA LEU A 121 -6.54 18.43 13.67
C LEU A 121 -5.89 18.39 12.29
N ALA A 122 -5.23 17.29 11.96
CA ALA A 122 -4.59 17.06 10.67
C ALA A 122 -5.45 16.15 9.79
N LEU A 123 -6.16 16.75 8.83
CA LEU A 123 -7.10 16.03 7.95
C LEU A 123 -6.51 15.80 6.57
N ASN A 124 -6.82 14.65 5.95
CA ASN A 124 -6.69 14.52 4.50
C ASN A 124 -7.71 15.42 3.78
N HIS A 125 -7.43 15.81 2.54
CA HIS A 125 -8.29 16.73 1.80
C HIS A 125 -8.76 16.13 0.47
N VAL A 126 -10.00 15.62 0.44
CA VAL A 126 -10.61 14.87 -0.67
C VAL A 126 -11.70 15.64 -1.43
N SER A 127 -12.33 16.64 -0.82
CA SER A 127 -13.48 17.39 -1.38
C SER A 127 -13.58 18.81 -0.84
N PHE A 128 -14.31 19.69 -1.53
CA PHE A 128 -14.70 20.99 -0.98
C PHE A 128 -15.64 20.88 0.24
N LEU A 129 -16.23 19.71 0.47
CA LEU A 129 -17.10 19.43 1.61
C LEU A 129 -16.35 19.13 2.91
N ASP A 130 -15.02 18.94 2.87
CA ASP A 130 -14.24 18.51 4.03
C ASP A 130 -14.17 19.58 5.12
N GLY A 131 -14.08 20.86 4.74
CA GLY A 131 -14.08 21.98 5.69
C GLY A 131 -15.39 22.07 6.51
N PRO A 132 -16.56 22.12 5.84
CA PRO A 132 -17.85 22.02 6.51
C PRO A 132 -17.98 20.76 7.36
N LEU A 133 -17.51 19.60 6.90
CA LEU A 133 -17.52 18.37 7.70
C LEU A 133 -16.66 18.50 8.97
N ALA A 134 -15.45 19.05 8.84
CA ALA A 134 -14.52 19.25 9.95
C ALA A 134 -15.10 20.17 11.05
N LEU A 135 -15.91 21.17 10.68
CA LEU A 135 -16.64 22.02 11.64
C LEU A 135 -17.56 21.21 12.55
N THR A 136 -18.09 20.08 12.07
CA THR A 136 -19.00 19.23 12.85
C THR A 136 -18.28 18.33 13.86
N LEU A 137 -16.95 18.17 13.75
CA LEU A 137 -16.19 17.21 14.55
C LEU A 137 -15.86 17.71 15.97
N THR A 138 -15.68 19.01 16.17
CA THR A 138 -15.25 19.59 17.46
C THR A 138 -16.33 20.42 18.11
N ASP A 139 -16.44 20.35 19.45
CA ASP A 139 -17.41 21.15 20.20
C ASP A 139 -17.06 22.64 20.27
N GLU A 140 -15.77 22.92 20.35
CA GLU A 140 -15.22 24.26 20.21
C GLU A 140 -15.09 24.67 18.74
N GLU A 141 -15.29 25.95 18.44
CA GLU A 141 -15.10 26.49 17.09
C GLU A 141 -13.60 26.56 16.75
N PRO A 142 -13.10 25.70 15.85
CA PRO A 142 -11.68 25.68 15.53
C PRO A 142 -11.34 26.77 14.53
N VAL A 143 -10.07 27.17 14.53
CA VAL A 143 -9.53 28.02 13.48
C VAL A 143 -9.17 27.17 12.26
N PHE A 144 -9.65 27.55 11.09
CA PHE A 144 -9.34 26.89 9.82
C PHE A 144 -8.15 27.55 9.13
N ALA A 145 -7.07 26.81 8.97
CA ALA A 145 -5.97 27.17 8.09
C ALA A 145 -6.37 26.92 6.62
N ILE A 146 -6.66 27.99 5.87
CA ILE A 146 -7.10 27.88 4.46
C ILE A 146 -6.10 28.51 3.50
N ASP A 147 -6.05 28.02 2.26
CA ASP A 147 -5.24 28.64 1.21
C ASP A 147 -5.72 30.07 0.89
N HIS A 148 -4.78 31.00 0.73
CA HIS A 148 -5.08 32.40 0.47
C HIS A 148 -5.87 32.62 -0.84
N THR A 149 -5.59 31.88 -1.90
CA THR A 149 -6.31 32.03 -3.18
C THR A 149 -7.74 31.51 -3.06
N ILE A 150 -7.94 30.39 -2.35
CA ILE A 150 -9.28 29.86 -2.04
C ILE A 150 -10.07 30.86 -1.19
N ALA A 151 -9.44 31.49 -0.20
CA ALA A 151 -10.09 32.50 0.65
C ALA A 151 -10.62 33.72 -0.14
N GLN A 152 -10.02 34.05 -1.28
CA GLN A 152 -10.46 35.17 -2.13
C GLN A 152 -11.62 34.81 -3.06
N ALA A 153 -11.94 33.53 -3.23
CA ALA A 153 -12.99 33.09 -4.14
C ALA A 153 -14.37 33.58 -3.68
N TRP A 154 -15.19 34.07 -4.62
CA TRP A 154 -16.50 34.66 -4.30
C TRP A 154 -17.42 33.68 -3.56
N TRP A 155 -17.38 32.40 -3.94
CA TRP A 155 -18.19 31.33 -3.37
C TRP A 155 -17.73 30.91 -1.96
N MET A 156 -16.52 31.26 -1.54
CA MET A 156 -16.01 31.01 -0.17
C MET A 156 -16.42 32.10 0.82
N LYS A 157 -16.71 33.32 0.36
CA LYS A 157 -17.05 34.45 1.24
C LYS A 157 -18.20 34.17 2.22
N PRO A 158 -19.28 33.44 1.87
CA PRO A 158 -20.31 33.08 2.84
C PRO A 158 -19.77 32.20 3.98
N PHE A 159 -18.95 31.20 3.66
CA PHE A 159 -18.33 30.32 4.66
C PHE A 159 -17.38 31.08 5.59
N LEU A 160 -16.57 32.01 5.05
CA LEU A 160 -15.64 32.83 5.85
C LEU A 160 -16.33 33.77 6.84
N LYS A 161 -17.62 34.07 6.64
CA LYS A 161 -18.42 34.83 7.62
C LYS A 161 -18.95 33.97 8.76
N LEU A 162 -19.01 32.65 8.57
CA LEU A 162 -19.63 31.69 9.49
C LEU A 162 -18.60 30.83 10.23
N ALA A 163 -17.36 30.76 9.73
CA ALA A 163 -16.27 29.99 10.32
C ALA A 163 -15.05 30.87 10.60
N ARG A 164 -14.35 30.61 11.71
CA ARG A 164 -13.07 31.24 12.04
C ARG A 164 -11.99 30.74 11.08
N ALA A 165 -11.73 31.46 9.99
CA ALA A 165 -10.73 31.05 9.00
C ALA A 165 -9.56 32.02 8.91
N LEU A 166 -8.34 31.47 8.80
CA LEU A 166 -7.11 32.22 8.62
C LEU A 166 -6.49 31.88 7.26
N PRO A 167 -6.43 32.83 6.31
CA PRO A 167 -5.76 32.62 5.03
C PRO A 167 -4.25 32.50 5.21
N LEU A 168 -3.68 31.42 4.71
CA LEU A 168 -2.26 31.12 4.72
C LEU A 168 -1.66 31.40 3.34
N ASN A 169 -0.60 32.18 3.35
CA ASN A 169 0.27 32.34 2.20
C ASN A 169 1.62 31.67 2.52
N PRO A 170 1.97 30.55 1.87
CA PRO A 170 3.23 29.85 2.09
C PRO A 170 4.48 30.72 1.84
N ALA A 171 4.36 31.76 1.00
CA ALA A 171 5.45 32.69 0.72
C ALA A 171 5.67 33.73 1.84
N LYS A 172 4.75 33.85 2.81
CA LYS A 172 4.83 34.81 3.91
C LYS A 172 5.01 34.09 5.26
N PRO A 173 6.22 34.09 5.84
CA PRO A 173 6.53 33.45 7.13
C PRO A 173 5.67 33.95 8.32
N MET A 174 5.11 35.15 8.21
CA MET A 174 4.24 35.74 9.23
C MET A 174 2.95 34.93 9.46
N SER A 175 2.45 34.23 8.44
CA SER A 175 1.23 33.42 8.55
C SER A 175 1.39 32.25 9.54
N THR A 176 2.53 31.57 9.51
CA THR A 176 2.88 30.50 10.46
C THR A 176 3.03 31.02 11.89
N ARG A 177 3.58 32.23 12.07
CA ARG A 177 3.67 32.86 13.40
C ARG A 177 2.29 33.16 13.99
N THR A 178 1.35 33.60 13.17
CA THR A 178 -0.04 33.83 13.61
C THR A 178 -0.70 32.52 14.06
N LEU A 179 -0.52 31.43 13.32
CA LEU A 179 -1.03 30.12 13.73
C LEU A 179 -0.44 29.63 15.05
N ILE A 180 0.88 29.80 15.25
CA ILE A 180 1.53 29.45 16.52
C ILE A 180 0.89 30.22 17.68
N LYS A 181 0.64 31.51 17.52
CA LYS A 181 -0.01 32.33 18.56
C LYS A 181 -1.45 31.90 18.86
N ILE A 182 -2.21 31.50 17.84
CA ILE A 182 -3.59 31.02 18.00
C ILE A 182 -3.62 29.74 18.83
N VAL A 183 -2.78 28.76 18.47
CA VAL A 183 -2.68 27.50 19.21
C VAL A 183 -2.16 27.72 20.63
N GLN A 184 -1.15 28.59 20.82
CA GLN A 184 -0.70 29.00 22.16
C GLN A 184 -1.76 29.76 22.97
N GLY A 185 -2.70 30.41 22.29
CA GLY A 185 -3.84 31.10 22.90
C GLY A 185 -4.95 30.17 23.37
N GLY A 186 -4.84 28.85 23.13
CA GLY A 186 -5.82 27.85 23.57
C GLY A 186 -6.81 27.42 22.48
N ASP A 187 -6.74 27.98 21.27
CA ASP A 187 -7.68 27.66 20.20
C ASP A 187 -7.29 26.37 19.44
N PRO A 188 -8.22 25.43 19.22
CA PRO A 188 -8.00 24.30 18.33
C PRO A 188 -7.79 24.75 16.88
N LEU A 189 -6.96 24.01 16.16
CA LEU A 189 -6.58 24.35 14.78
C LEU A 189 -6.89 23.20 13.83
N VAL A 190 -7.72 23.47 12.81
CA VAL A 190 -7.93 22.58 11.68
C VAL A 190 -6.91 22.90 10.59
N ILE A 191 -6.11 21.90 10.22
CA ILE A 191 -5.16 21.98 9.11
C ILE A 191 -5.45 20.88 8.09
N PHE A 192 -5.28 21.23 6.82
CA PHE A 192 -5.15 20.26 5.72
C PHE A 192 -3.67 20.23 5.33
N PRO A 193 -2.86 19.27 5.82
CA PRO A 193 -1.41 19.31 5.66
C PRO A 193 -0.96 19.31 4.18
N GLU A 194 -1.79 18.78 3.29
CA GLU A 194 -1.57 18.77 1.83
C GLU A 194 -1.74 20.15 1.18
N GLY A 195 -2.38 21.11 1.86
CA GLY A 195 -2.61 22.49 1.38
C GLY A 195 -3.56 22.62 0.17
N ARG A 196 -4.05 21.51 -0.36
CA ARG A 196 -4.95 21.45 -1.52
C ARG A 196 -5.80 20.18 -1.49
N ILE A 197 -6.94 20.21 -2.16
CA ILE A 197 -7.73 19.01 -2.44
C ILE A 197 -6.92 18.07 -3.34
N THR A 198 -6.90 16.79 -2.99
CA THR A 198 -6.22 15.74 -3.73
C THR A 198 -6.72 15.65 -5.17
N VAL A 199 -5.78 15.41 -6.08
CA VAL A 199 -6.05 15.16 -7.51
C VAL A 199 -5.67 13.75 -7.93
N THR A 200 -5.07 12.97 -7.03
CA THR A 200 -4.61 11.60 -7.27
C THR A 200 -5.41 10.58 -6.46
N GLY A 201 -6.03 11.00 -5.35
CA GLY A 201 -6.72 10.14 -4.40
C GLY A 201 -5.79 9.50 -3.36
N GLY A 202 -4.48 9.56 -3.59
CA GLY A 202 -3.44 9.20 -2.61
C GLY A 202 -2.97 10.41 -1.80
N LEU A 203 -2.07 10.15 -0.85
CA LEU A 203 -1.43 11.18 -0.02
C LEU A 203 -0.52 12.07 -0.88
N MET A 204 -0.80 13.37 -0.94
CA MET A 204 0.05 14.34 -1.63
C MET A 204 1.17 14.87 -0.72
N LYS A 205 1.93 15.84 -1.24
CA LYS A 205 2.97 16.55 -0.50
C LYS A 205 2.39 17.22 0.74
N VAL A 206 2.94 16.89 1.90
CA VAL A 206 2.69 17.58 3.16
C VAL A 206 3.58 18.83 3.26
N TYR A 207 2.99 19.97 3.63
CA TYR A 207 3.71 21.24 3.77
C TYR A 207 4.31 21.40 5.17
N ASP A 208 5.60 21.71 5.23
CA ASP A 208 6.33 21.90 6.48
C ASP A 208 5.74 23.00 7.38
N GLY A 209 5.03 23.99 6.81
CA GLY A 209 4.43 25.09 7.57
C GLY A 209 3.45 24.60 8.64
N ALA A 210 2.66 23.59 8.33
CA ALA A 210 1.75 22.95 9.28
C ALA A 210 2.51 22.19 10.37
N ALA A 211 3.54 21.43 9.99
CA ALA A 211 4.37 20.69 10.93
C ALA A 211 5.14 21.61 11.90
N MET A 212 5.56 22.79 11.43
CA MET A 212 6.22 23.78 12.26
C MET A 212 5.32 24.35 13.35
N VAL A 213 4.00 24.44 13.13
CA VAL A 213 3.06 24.88 14.17
C VAL A 213 3.04 23.85 15.29
N ALA A 214 2.88 22.57 14.96
CA ALA A 214 2.91 21.48 15.93
C ALA A 214 4.25 21.39 16.69
N ASP A 215 5.39 21.42 15.98
CA ASP A 215 6.73 21.40 16.59
C ASP A 215 6.97 22.57 17.56
N LYS A 216 6.50 23.78 17.23
CA LYS A 216 6.76 24.99 18.04
C LYS A 216 5.79 25.19 19.19
N THR A 217 4.57 24.72 19.06
CA THR A 217 3.54 24.83 20.11
C THR A 217 3.65 23.67 21.10
N GLY A 218 4.15 22.51 20.65
CA GLY A 218 4.11 21.28 21.43
C GLY A 218 2.72 20.67 21.54
N SER A 219 1.72 21.22 20.84
CA SER A 219 0.35 20.70 20.82
C SER A 219 0.28 19.33 20.18
N MET A 220 -0.67 18.53 20.64
CA MET A 220 -0.97 17.23 20.06
C MET A 220 -1.54 17.39 18.65
N VAL A 221 -1.05 16.56 17.72
CA VAL A 221 -1.60 16.42 16.38
C VAL A 221 -2.60 15.28 16.40
N VAL A 222 -3.84 15.53 16.01
CA VAL A 222 -4.88 14.51 15.88
C VAL A 222 -5.05 14.16 14.39
N PRO A 223 -4.63 12.96 13.95
CA PRO A 223 -4.78 12.55 12.57
C PRO A 223 -6.23 12.13 12.29
N VAL A 224 -6.84 12.70 11.25
CA VAL A 224 -8.25 12.44 10.91
C VAL A 224 -8.39 12.07 9.45
N ARG A 225 -8.98 10.91 9.18
CA ARG A 225 -9.27 10.41 7.84
C ARG A 225 -10.72 10.66 7.49
N ILE A 226 -10.96 11.35 6.38
CA ILE A 226 -12.25 11.48 5.72
C ILE A 226 -12.29 10.53 4.52
N GLU A 227 -13.34 9.71 4.45
CA GLU A 227 -13.62 8.79 3.35
C GLU A 227 -15.05 8.98 2.83
N GLY A 228 -15.26 8.67 1.55
CA GLY A 228 -16.54 8.78 0.85
C GLY A 228 -16.74 10.10 0.12
N LEU A 229 -16.27 11.22 0.66
CA LEU A 229 -16.42 12.55 0.04
C LEU A 229 -15.66 12.70 -1.28
N GLU A 230 -14.62 11.90 -1.53
CA GLU A 230 -13.95 11.79 -2.82
C GLU A 230 -14.92 11.34 -3.94
N LYS A 231 -15.97 10.59 -3.60
CA LYS A 231 -17.00 10.12 -4.55
C LYS A 231 -18.04 11.19 -4.85
N SER A 232 -18.08 12.30 -4.11
CA SER A 232 -19.02 13.41 -4.34
C SER A 232 -18.66 14.22 -5.59
N TYR A 233 -19.61 14.99 -6.12
CA TYR A 233 -19.36 15.92 -7.23
C TYR A 233 -18.50 17.14 -6.84
N PHE A 234 -18.23 17.32 -5.55
CA PHE A 234 -17.41 18.40 -4.99
C PHE A 234 -15.92 18.03 -4.84
N SER A 235 -15.54 16.80 -5.21
CA SER A 235 -14.14 16.39 -5.24
C SER A 235 -13.49 16.72 -6.60
N ARG A 236 -12.16 16.88 -6.64
CA ARG A 236 -11.39 17.12 -7.87
C ARG A 236 -11.05 15.85 -8.66
N LEU A 237 -11.33 14.67 -8.10
CA LEU A 237 -11.03 13.40 -8.75
C LEU A 237 -11.89 13.17 -10.01
N THR A 238 -11.40 12.42 -10.99
CA THR A 238 -12.17 12.12 -12.22
C THR A 238 -12.81 10.74 -12.16
N SER A 239 -13.60 10.38 -13.18
CA SER A 239 -14.16 9.03 -13.34
C SER A 239 -13.10 7.92 -13.48
N GLN A 240 -11.85 8.28 -13.79
CA GLN A 240 -10.69 7.38 -13.78
C GLN A 240 -10.22 7.04 -12.36
N HIS A 241 -10.57 7.86 -11.38
CA HIS A 241 -10.11 7.73 -9.99
C HIS A 241 -11.19 7.19 -9.07
N VAL A 242 -12.46 7.52 -9.31
CA VAL A 242 -13.62 7.16 -8.46
C VAL A 242 -14.92 7.14 -9.26
N ARG A 243 -15.89 6.32 -8.84
CA ARG A 243 -17.26 6.36 -9.37
C ARG A 243 -18.09 7.39 -8.59
N ARG A 244 -18.56 8.44 -9.28
CA ARG A 244 -19.31 9.54 -8.65
C ARG A 244 -20.65 9.10 -8.08
N ARG A 245 -21.05 9.71 -6.96
CA ARG A 245 -22.33 9.53 -6.26
C ARG A 245 -22.80 10.89 -5.73
N LEU A 246 -24.12 11.12 -5.73
CA LEU A 246 -24.70 12.37 -5.23
C LEU A 246 -24.56 12.47 -3.70
N PHE A 247 -24.92 11.41 -2.99
CA PHE A 247 -24.83 11.31 -1.54
C PHE A 247 -24.03 10.06 -1.14
N PRO A 248 -22.68 10.07 -1.31
CA PRO A 248 -21.87 8.97 -0.83
C PRO A 248 -21.95 8.86 0.69
N LYS A 249 -21.92 7.62 1.20
CA LYS A 249 -21.68 7.33 2.62
C LYS A 249 -20.35 7.95 3.03
N VAL A 250 -20.32 8.69 4.13
CA VAL A 250 -19.12 9.34 4.67
C VAL A 250 -18.69 8.68 5.96
N LYS A 251 -17.42 8.28 6.03
CA LYS A 251 -16.79 7.76 7.24
C LYS A 251 -15.67 8.71 7.65
N VAL A 252 -15.63 9.06 8.93
CA VAL A 252 -14.56 9.82 9.55
C VAL A 252 -13.91 8.97 10.62
N THR A 253 -12.61 8.75 10.50
CA THR A 253 -11.82 7.98 11.48
C THR A 253 -10.81 8.92 12.13
N ILE A 254 -10.91 9.08 13.45
CA ILE A 254 -10.03 9.95 14.25
C ILE A 254 -9.07 9.04 15.02
N LEU A 255 -7.78 9.11 14.69
CA LEU A 255 -6.75 8.34 15.38
C LEU A 255 -6.29 9.02 16.67
N GLU A 256 -5.51 8.29 17.46
CA GLU A 256 -4.98 8.77 18.72
C GLU A 256 -4.09 10.01 18.51
N PRO A 257 -4.13 11.00 19.41
CA PRO A 257 -3.29 12.18 19.33
C PRO A 257 -1.81 11.79 19.42
N VAL A 258 -0.99 12.37 18.55
CA VAL A 258 0.47 12.15 18.51
C VAL A 258 1.22 13.46 18.69
N ARG A 259 2.35 13.41 19.41
CA ARG A 259 3.28 14.53 19.51
C ARG A 259 4.32 14.40 18.41
N LEU A 260 4.60 15.50 17.70
CA LEU A 260 5.71 15.49 16.73
C LEU A 260 7.04 15.58 17.47
N GLU A 261 7.82 14.51 17.40
CA GLU A 261 9.18 14.48 17.93
C GLU A 261 10.17 14.92 16.87
N VAL A 262 10.91 16.00 17.15
CA VAL A 262 11.96 16.51 16.28
C VAL A 262 13.19 16.77 17.13
N ALA A 263 14.30 16.16 16.72
CA ALA A 263 15.54 16.16 17.50
C ALA A 263 15.97 17.60 17.88
N PRO A 264 16.27 17.87 19.16
CA PRO A 264 16.47 19.22 19.70
C PRO A 264 17.67 19.96 19.08
N GLU A 265 18.69 19.23 18.63
CA GLU A 265 19.90 19.73 17.98
C GLU A 265 19.64 20.31 16.59
N LEU A 266 18.56 19.89 15.91
CA LEU A 266 18.22 20.40 14.59
C LEU A 266 17.73 21.83 14.67
N LYS A 267 18.32 22.72 13.84
CA LYS A 267 17.98 24.14 13.74
C LYS A 267 17.62 24.54 12.30
N GLY A 268 16.90 25.66 12.17
CA GLY A 268 16.60 26.30 10.89
C GLY A 268 15.90 25.39 9.88
N ARG A 269 16.47 25.30 8.66
CA ARG A 269 15.91 24.52 7.55
C ARG A 269 15.89 23.01 7.82
N LYS A 270 16.90 22.47 8.53
CA LYS A 270 16.97 21.04 8.87
C LYS A 270 15.83 20.64 9.82
N ARG A 271 15.58 21.45 10.86
CA ARG A 271 14.46 21.22 11.79
C ARG A 271 13.11 21.24 11.08
N ARG A 272 12.91 22.21 10.17
CA ARG A 272 11.70 22.33 9.37
C ARG A 272 11.45 21.10 8.50
N ALA A 273 12.48 20.62 7.81
CA ALA A 273 12.39 19.42 6.99
C ALA A 273 12.09 18.16 7.83
N ALA A 274 12.71 18.03 9.01
CA ALA A 274 12.45 16.93 9.93
C ALA A 274 11.01 16.96 10.48
N ALA A 275 10.51 18.13 10.89
CA ALA A 275 9.11 18.29 11.29
C ALA A 275 8.15 17.91 10.16
N GLY A 276 8.41 18.39 8.94
CA GLY A 276 7.62 18.04 7.74
C GLY A 276 7.60 16.53 7.47
N ALA A 277 8.75 15.86 7.60
CA ALA A 277 8.86 14.41 7.46
C ALA A 277 8.11 13.65 8.57
N ALA A 278 8.16 14.12 9.81
CA ALA A 278 7.41 13.56 10.92
C ALA A 278 5.89 13.67 10.69
N LEU A 279 5.41 14.85 10.28
CA LEU A 279 3.99 15.02 9.94
C LEU A 279 3.58 14.18 8.72
N TYR A 280 4.44 14.05 7.71
CA TYR A 280 4.20 13.14 6.59
C TYR A 280 4.05 11.68 7.06
N GLN A 281 4.90 11.24 7.98
CA GLN A 281 4.82 9.88 8.54
C GLN A 281 3.49 9.68 9.27
N VAL A 282 3.06 10.64 10.08
CA VAL A 282 1.73 10.64 10.73
C VAL A 282 0.60 10.51 9.71
N MET A 283 0.65 11.27 8.61
CA MET A 283 -0.38 11.18 7.55
C MET A 283 -0.30 9.87 6.76
N SER A 284 0.90 9.31 6.55
CA SER A 284 1.10 8.03 5.89
C SER A 284 0.57 6.88 6.75
N ASP A 285 0.82 6.92 8.06
CA ASP A 285 0.28 5.96 9.03
C ASP A 285 -1.24 6.08 9.16
N LEU A 286 -1.79 7.30 9.10
CA LEU A 286 -3.24 7.52 9.01
C LEU A 286 -3.85 6.81 7.81
N VAL A 287 -3.26 6.95 6.62
CA VAL A 287 -3.74 6.27 5.41
C VAL A 287 -3.66 4.76 5.57
N PHE A 288 -2.56 4.24 6.11
CA PHE A 288 -2.35 2.80 6.29
C PHE A 288 -3.33 2.19 7.30
N ARG A 289 -3.42 2.76 8.52
CA ARG A 289 -4.25 2.23 9.63
C ARG A 289 -5.75 2.29 9.35
N THR A 290 -6.17 3.09 8.37
CA THR A 290 -7.57 3.21 7.96
C THR A 290 -7.91 2.36 6.73
N GLN A 291 -6.94 1.65 6.13
CA GLN A 291 -7.25 0.66 5.11
C GLN A 291 -7.87 -0.58 5.73
N ASP A 292 -8.87 -1.12 5.05
CA ASP A 292 -9.50 -2.39 5.40
C ASP A 292 -8.62 -3.56 4.96
N ILE A 293 -7.92 -4.15 5.94
CA ILE A 293 -7.07 -5.34 5.82
C ILE A 293 -7.73 -6.60 6.40
N ASP A 294 -8.96 -6.48 6.92
CA ASP A 294 -9.69 -7.54 7.62
C ASP A 294 -10.66 -8.26 6.69
N LYS A 295 -10.17 -8.57 5.48
CA LYS A 295 -10.87 -9.31 4.43
C LYS A 295 -9.97 -10.35 3.82
N THR A 296 -10.56 -11.29 3.10
CA THR A 296 -9.79 -12.13 2.18
C THR A 296 -9.41 -11.34 0.92
N VAL A 297 -8.33 -11.77 0.26
CA VAL A 297 -7.89 -11.16 -1.01
C VAL A 297 -9.01 -11.18 -2.05
N LEU A 298 -9.73 -12.30 -2.18
CA LEU A 298 -10.82 -12.43 -3.14
C LEU A 298 -11.99 -11.50 -2.80
N GLU A 299 -12.40 -11.40 -1.54
CA GLU A 299 -13.44 -10.46 -1.11
C GLU A 299 -13.05 -9.01 -1.42
N LYS A 300 -11.78 -8.65 -1.22
CA LYS A 300 -11.30 -7.30 -1.55
C LYS A 300 -11.37 -7.03 -3.06
N ILE A 301 -10.98 -7.99 -3.90
CA ILE A 301 -11.10 -7.88 -5.36
C ILE A 301 -12.57 -7.74 -5.78
N ILE A 302 -13.48 -8.52 -5.17
CA ILE A 302 -14.93 -8.44 -5.41
C ILE A 302 -15.45 -7.05 -5.03
N GLN A 303 -15.11 -6.56 -3.83
CA GLN A 303 -15.48 -5.22 -3.37
C GLN A 303 -15.02 -4.16 -4.36
N THR A 304 -13.76 -4.23 -4.81
CA THR A 304 -13.22 -3.32 -5.80
C THR A 304 -13.98 -3.42 -7.12
N ALA A 305 -14.34 -4.62 -7.58
CA ALA A 305 -15.15 -4.82 -8.78
C ALA A 305 -16.55 -4.19 -8.66
N ASP A 306 -17.19 -4.25 -7.49
CA ASP A 306 -18.50 -3.63 -7.24
C ASP A 306 -18.40 -2.10 -7.18
N GLU A 307 -17.36 -1.57 -6.56
CA GLU A 307 -17.12 -0.13 -6.45
C GLU A 307 -16.75 0.50 -7.80
N ARG A 308 -15.90 -0.17 -8.58
CA ARG A 308 -15.39 0.30 -9.89
C ARG A 308 -16.31 -0.04 -11.06
N GLY A 309 -17.04 -1.15 -10.94
CA GLY A 309 -17.94 -1.70 -11.95
C GLY A 309 -17.39 -2.96 -12.62
N MET A 310 -18.19 -4.03 -12.59
CA MET A 310 -17.89 -5.37 -13.15
C MET A 310 -17.51 -5.42 -14.64
N LYS A 311 -17.83 -4.38 -15.41
CA LYS A 311 -17.48 -4.27 -16.85
C LYS A 311 -16.08 -3.69 -17.09
N LYS A 312 -15.42 -3.15 -16.06
CA LYS A 312 -14.07 -2.60 -16.17
C LYS A 312 -13.05 -3.71 -16.44
N LEU A 313 -12.03 -3.39 -17.23
CA LEU A 313 -10.90 -4.28 -17.51
C LEU A 313 -10.20 -4.64 -16.19
N ALA A 314 -9.93 -5.93 -15.99
CA ALA A 314 -9.17 -6.43 -14.84
C ALA A 314 -7.81 -6.95 -15.29
N VAL A 315 -7.81 -7.87 -16.26
CA VAL A 315 -6.60 -8.52 -16.75
C VAL A 315 -6.63 -8.65 -18.27
N GLU A 316 -5.46 -8.64 -18.88
CA GLU A 316 -5.25 -8.81 -20.31
C GLU A 316 -3.97 -9.62 -20.54
N ASP A 317 -3.97 -10.46 -21.58
CA ASP A 317 -2.76 -11.13 -22.05
C ASP A 317 -2.82 -11.30 -23.59
N PRO A 318 -1.68 -11.50 -24.28
CA PRO A 318 -1.66 -11.55 -25.75
C PRO A 318 -2.35 -12.78 -26.36
N VAL A 319 -2.64 -13.83 -25.58
CA VAL A 319 -3.18 -15.11 -26.08
C VAL A 319 -4.69 -15.17 -25.93
N THR A 320 -5.21 -14.79 -24.77
CA THR A 320 -6.63 -14.90 -24.40
C THR A 320 -7.36 -13.55 -24.46
N GLY A 321 -6.64 -12.46 -24.67
CA GLY A 321 -7.19 -11.11 -24.79
C GLY A 321 -7.58 -10.50 -23.45
N SER A 322 -8.67 -9.73 -23.43
CA SER A 322 -9.09 -8.96 -22.26
C SER A 322 -10.21 -9.63 -21.45
N LEU A 323 -10.06 -9.62 -20.13
CA LEU A 323 -11.10 -10.00 -19.18
C LEU A 323 -11.49 -8.81 -18.29
N SER A 324 -12.78 -8.53 -18.24
CA SER A 324 -13.32 -7.62 -17.23
C SER A 324 -13.35 -8.28 -15.86
N TYR A 325 -13.48 -7.50 -14.78
CA TYR A 325 -13.68 -8.04 -13.42
C TYR A 325 -14.79 -9.08 -13.38
N GLY A 326 -15.94 -8.80 -13.99
CA GLY A 326 -17.07 -9.72 -14.04
C GLY A 326 -16.74 -11.05 -14.74
N LYS A 327 -15.96 -11.03 -15.83
CA LYS A 327 -15.54 -12.25 -16.53
C LYS A 327 -14.50 -13.04 -15.71
N LEU A 328 -13.52 -12.34 -15.15
CA LEU A 328 -12.48 -12.95 -14.30
C LEU A 328 -13.10 -13.61 -13.06
N LEU A 329 -13.96 -12.90 -12.33
CA LEU A 329 -14.62 -13.41 -11.14
C LEU A 329 -15.63 -14.52 -11.46
N THR A 330 -16.28 -14.48 -12.63
CA THR A 330 -17.10 -15.61 -13.11
C THR A 330 -16.23 -16.84 -13.33
N GLY A 331 -15.07 -16.69 -14.00
CA GLY A 331 -14.12 -17.78 -14.19
C GLY A 331 -13.60 -18.35 -12.87
N ALA A 332 -13.24 -17.48 -11.92
CA ALA A 332 -12.82 -17.88 -10.58
C ALA A 332 -13.93 -18.63 -9.82
N ALA A 333 -15.20 -18.18 -9.92
CA ALA A 333 -16.33 -18.86 -9.28
C ALA A 333 -16.56 -20.26 -9.88
N VAL A 334 -16.49 -20.41 -11.21
CA VAL A 334 -16.61 -21.72 -11.88
C VAL A 334 -15.50 -22.67 -11.45
N LEU A 335 -14.25 -22.20 -11.49
CA LEU A 335 -13.10 -23.00 -11.07
C LEU A 335 -13.18 -23.36 -9.59
N GLY A 336 -13.60 -22.42 -8.74
CA GLY A 336 -13.77 -22.64 -7.30
C GLY A 336 -14.78 -23.75 -7.00
N GLU A 337 -15.92 -23.79 -7.70
CA GLU A 337 -16.91 -24.86 -7.54
C GLU A 337 -16.35 -26.23 -7.95
N LYS A 338 -15.60 -26.32 -9.05
CA LYS A 338 -14.94 -27.58 -9.44
C LYS A 338 -13.87 -27.99 -8.42
N PHE A 339 -13.02 -27.08 -7.98
CA PHE A 339 -11.93 -27.38 -7.05
C PHE A 339 -12.42 -27.77 -5.66
N GLU A 340 -13.49 -27.14 -5.18
CA GLU A 340 -14.16 -27.52 -3.92
C GLU A 340 -14.60 -28.98 -3.98
N HIS A 341 -15.24 -29.41 -5.08
CA HIS A 341 -15.80 -30.75 -5.21
C HIS A 341 -14.74 -31.82 -5.55
N LEU A 342 -13.85 -31.55 -6.50
CA LEU A 342 -12.88 -32.53 -6.99
C LEU A 342 -11.75 -32.81 -5.99
N TYR A 343 -11.43 -31.85 -5.14
CA TYR A 343 -10.30 -31.94 -4.20
C TYR A 343 -10.74 -31.68 -2.77
N ALA A 344 -11.94 -32.11 -2.39
CA ALA A 344 -12.55 -31.81 -1.08
C ALA A 344 -11.66 -32.19 0.12
N ASP A 345 -10.84 -33.24 -0.01
CA ASP A 345 -9.91 -33.75 0.99
C ASP A 345 -8.54 -33.05 1.04
N GLN A 346 -8.26 -32.14 0.10
CA GLN A 346 -7.00 -31.40 0.01
C GLN A 346 -7.17 -29.94 0.46
N GLN A 347 -6.28 -29.48 1.34
CA GLN A 347 -6.22 -28.08 1.76
C GLN A 347 -5.39 -27.21 0.81
N THR A 348 -4.37 -27.80 0.19
CA THR A 348 -3.39 -27.10 -0.66
C THR A 348 -3.43 -27.65 -2.08
N LEU A 349 -3.42 -26.78 -3.09
CA LEU A 349 -3.28 -27.16 -4.49
C LEU A 349 -2.05 -26.48 -5.10
N GLY A 350 -1.19 -27.26 -5.75
CA GLY A 350 -0.06 -26.74 -6.50
C GLY A 350 -0.53 -26.00 -7.74
N VAL A 351 -0.03 -24.80 -8.00
CA VAL A 351 -0.34 -24.02 -9.21
C VAL A 351 0.96 -23.78 -9.98
N MET A 352 1.09 -24.42 -11.14
CA MET A 352 2.26 -24.32 -12.01
C MET A 352 1.86 -23.74 -13.36
N LEU A 353 1.80 -22.41 -13.43
CA LEU A 353 1.32 -21.68 -14.62
C LEU A 353 2.18 -20.44 -14.90
N PRO A 354 2.24 -19.98 -16.17
CA PRO A 354 2.96 -18.76 -16.52
C PRO A 354 2.13 -17.51 -16.18
N ASN A 355 2.71 -16.33 -16.36
CA ASN A 355 1.93 -15.09 -16.32
C ASN A 355 0.91 -15.07 -17.47
N ALA A 356 -0.36 -15.27 -17.14
CA ALA A 356 -1.49 -15.26 -18.07
C ALA A 356 -2.79 -15.03 -17.30
N ASN A 357 -3.85 -14.64 -18.02
CA ASN A 357 -5.19 -14.50 -17.45
C ASN A 357 -5.67 -15.79 -16.78
N GLY A 358 -5.36 -16.95 -17.38
CA GLY A 358 -5.70 -18.26 -16.83
C GLY A 358 -5.04 -18.55 -15.49
N ALA A 359 -3.81 -18.07 -15.25
CA ALA A 359 -3.13 -18.21 -13.98
C ALA A 359 -3.80 -17.37 -12.88
N CYS A 360 -4.18 -16.13 -13.21
CA CYS A 360 -4.94 -15.27 -12.30
C CYS A 360 -6.32 -15.88 -11.96
N ALA A 361 -7.06 -16.38 -12.96
CA ALA A 361 -8.34 -17.04 -12.74
C ALA A 361 -8.21 -18.31 -11.88
N THR A 362 -7.13 -19.10 -12.09
CA THR A 362 -6.84 -20.31 -11.30
C THR A 362 -6.50 -19.96 -9.86
N LEU A 363 -5.61 -18.97 -9.64
CA LEU A 363 -5.25 -18.47 -8.31
C LEU A 363 -6.51 -18.08 -7.51
N LEU A 364 -7.37 -17.26 -8.11
CA LEU A 364 -8.61 -16.81 -7.48
C LEU A 364 -9.63 -17.95 -7.32
N GLY A 365 -9.66 -18.92 -8.24
CA GLY A 365 -10.51 -20.10 -8.14
C GLY A 365 -10.12 -21.00 -6.98
N VAL A 366 -8.83 -21.25 -6.77
CA VAL A 366 -8.31 -22.01 -5.62
C VAL A 366 -8.67 -21.30 -4.32
N MET A 367 -8.45 -19.98 -4.22
CA MET A 367 -8.87 -19.18 -3.06
C MET A 367 -10.38 -19.23 -2.83
N SER A 368 -11.19 -19.14 -3.90
CA SER A 368 -12.65 -19.20 -3.82
C SER A 368 -13.13 -20.53 -3.23
N ALA A 369 -12.47 -21.64 -3.58
CA ALA A 369 -12.75 -22.97 -3.05
C ALA A 369 -12.32 -23.15 -1.56
N GLY A 370 -11.80 -22.10 -0.91
CA GLY A 370 -11.31 -22.17 0.46
C GLY A 370 -9.98 -22.93 0.61
N LYS A 371 -9.27 -23.16 -0.51
CA LYS A 371 -8.00 -23.88 -0.57
C LYS A 371 -6.83 -22.90 -0.69
N VAL A 372 -5.64 -23.38 -0.37
CA VAL A 372 -4.41 -22.59 -0.41
C VAL A 372 -3.64 -22.89 -1.71
N PRO A 373 -3.48 -21.92 -2.63
CA PRO A 373 -2.60 -22.09 -3.78
C PRO A 373 -1.14 -22.13 -3.34
N ALA A 374 -0.45 -23.24 -3.62
CA ALA A 374 1.00 -23.36 -3.52
C ALA A 374 1.62 -23.06 -4.88
N MET A 375 2.23 -21.89 -5.04
CA MET A 375 2.70 -21.42 -6.33
C MET A 375 4.04 -22.07 -6.70
N ILE A 376 4.02 -22.98 -7.67
CA ILE A 376 5.17 -23.80 -8.02
C ILE A 376 6.16 -23.01 -8.90
N ASN A 377 7.40 -22.90 -8.43
CA ASN A 377 8.50 -22.37 -9.23
C ASN A 377 8.96 -23.43 -10.24
N PHE A 378 8.39 -23.38 -11.44
CA PHE A 378 8.72 -24.32 -12.53
C PHE A 378 10.16 -24.20 -13.05
N THR A 379 10.92 -23.19 -12.64
CA THR A 379 12.35 -23.05 -13.00
C THR A 379 13.30 -23.74 -12.02
N ALA A 380 12.79 -24.27 -10.91
CA ALA A 380 13.61 -24.85 -9.83
C ALA A 380 14.12 -26.27 -10.15
N GLY A 381 13.62 -26.92 -11.20
CA GLY A 381 13.88 -28.32 -11.50
C GLY A 381 13.01 -29.28 -10.69
N ALA A 382 12.80 -30.50 -11.20
CA ALA A 382 11.83 -31.45 -10.66
C ALA A 382 12.07 -31.81 -9.19
N ALA A 383 13.32 -32.14 -8.79
CA ALA A 383 13.65 -32.48 -7.41
C ALA A 383 13.28 -31.38 -6.39
N ASN A 384 13.57 -30.12 -6.72
CA ASN A 384 13.22 -28.98 -5.86
C ASN A 384 11.71 -28.74 -5.82
N ILE A 385 11.02 -28.94 -6.95
CA ILE A 385 9.55 -28.86 -7.00
C ILE A 385 8.93 -29.97 -6.14
N LEU A 386 9.42 -31.20 -6.21
CA LEU A 386 8.94 -32.31 -5.38
C LEU A 386 9.19 -32.04 -3.90
N SER A 387 10.35 -31.50 -3.54
CA SER A 387 10.63 -31.09 -2.17
C SER A 387 9.69 -29.98 -1.68
N ALA A 388 9.38 -29.01 -2.55
CA ALA A 388 8.41 -27.96 -2.27
C ALA A 388 6.99 -28.52 -2.09
N CYS A 389 6.58 -29.45 -2.96
CA CYS A 389 5.30 -30.15 -2.83
C CYS A 389 5.22 -30.93 -1.52
N LYS A 390 6.29 -31.66 -1.16
CA LYS A 390 6.37 -32.37 0.12
C LYS A 390 6.27 -31.42 1.31
N ALA A 391 7.00 -30.30 1.31
CA ALA A 391 6.95 -29.32 2.39
C ALA A 391 5.52 -28.80 2.62
N ALA A 392 4.79 -28.53 1.54
CA ALA A 392 3.45 -27.93 1.58
C ALA A 392 2.28 -28.94 1.55
N ASP A 393 2.55 -30.25 1.70
CA ASP A 393 1.56 -31.35 1.52
C ASP A 393 0.73 -31.20 0.23
N VAL A 394 1.39 -30.87 -0.88
CA VAL A 394 0.76 -30.77 -2.20
C VAL A 394 0.72 -32.14 -2.85
N ARG A 395 -0.50 -32.64 -3.07
CA ARG A 395 -0.74 -33.92 -3.77
C ARG A 395 -1.15 -33.73 -5.22
N THR A 396 -1.71 -32.56 -5.55
CA THR A 396 -2.18 -32.23 -6.90
C THR A 396 -1.55 -30.94 -7.41
N VAL A 397 -1.03 -30.97 -8.65
CA VAL A 397 -0.47 -29.80 -9.35
C VAL A 397 -1.31 -29.48 -10.59
N LEU A 398 -1.86 -28.27 -10.61
CA LEU A 398 -2.62 -27.69 -11.70
C LEU A 398 -1.67 -27.05 -12.72
N THR A 399 -1.76 -27.45 -13.99
CA THR A 399 -0.97 -26.88 -15.10
C THR A 399 -1.74 -26.95 -16.43
N SER A 400 -1.16 -26.47 -17.53
CA SER A 400 -1.73 -26.58 -18.88
C SER A 400 -0.74 -27.17 -19.87
N ARG A 401 -1.24 -27.93 -20.85
CA ARG A 401 -0.42 -28.57 -21.88
C ARG A 401 0.31 -27.56 -22.74
N ALA A 402 -0.39 -26.50 -23.15
CA ALA A 402 0.17 -25.41 -23.94
C ALA A 402 1.36 -24.74 -23.23
N PHE A 403 1.27 -24.53 -21.92
CA PHE A 403 2.38 -23.98 -21.14
C PHE A 403 3.56 -24.96 -21.06
N VAL A 404 3.29 -26.22 -20.73
CA VAL A 404 4.33 -27.24 -20.59
C VAL A 404 5.12 -27.42 -21.90
N GLU A 405 4.43 -27.41 -23.04
CA GLU A 405 5.05 -27.48 -24.36
C GLU A 405 5.87 -26.21 -24.64
N GLN A 406 5.28 -25.03 -24.49
CA GLN A 406 5.94 -23.75 -24.78
C GLN A 406 7.18 -23.51 -23.90
N ALA A 407 7.11 -23.88 -22.62
CA ALA A 407 8.20 -23.75 -21.66
C ALA A 407 9.16 -24.95 -21.65
N LYS A 408 8.93 -25.96 -22.51
CA LYS A 408 9.75 -27.18 -22.62
C LYS A 408 9.89 -27.93 -21.29
N LEU A 409 8.81 -28.04 -20.53
CA LEU A 409 8.77 -28.64 -19.19
C LEU A 409 8.37 -30.13 -19.20
N GLY A 410 8.31 -30.78 -20.37
CA GLY A 410 7.83 -32.16 -20.51
C GLY A 410 8.51 -33.16 -19.55
N ALA A 411 9.85 -33.17 -19.52
CA ALA A 411 10.61 -34.05 -18.63
C ALA A 411 10.36 -33.75 -17.14
N VAL A 412 10.23 -32.47 -16.79
CA VAL A 412 9.91 -32.06 -15.40
C VAL A 412 8.54 -32.60 -15.02
N VAL A 413 7.52 -32.39 -15.86
CA VAL A 413 6.15 -32.84 -15.59
C VAL A 413 6.05 -34.36 -15.50
N GLU A 414 6.78 -35.10 -16.36
CA GLU A 414 6.84 -36.56 -16.29
C GLU A 414 7.41 -37.05 -14.95
N GLU A 415 8.49 -36.42 -14.47
CA GLU A 415 9.08 -36.74 -13.18
C GLU A 415 8.14 -36.39 -12.02
N LEU A 416 7.48 -35.23 -12.08
CA LEU A 416 6.48 -34.83 -11.08
C LEU A 416 5.30 -35.82 -11.03
N GLY A 417 4.82 -36.27 -12.18
CA GLY A 417 3.71 -37.21 -12.30
C GLY A 417 3.94 -38.58 -11.65
N ARG A 418 5.17 -38.89 -11.21
CA ARG A 418 5.50 -40.10 -10.45
C ARG A 418 5.17 -39.98 -8.95
N ALA A 419 4.97 -38.77 -8.45
CA ALA A 419 4.80 -38.49 -7.01
C ALA A 419 3.59 -37.61 -6.70
N VAL A 420 3.12 -36.79 -7.64
CA VAL A 420 1.95 -35.93 -7.49
C VAL A 420 1.03 -36.05 -8.70
N ASP A 421 -0.26 -35.82 -8.50
CA ASP A 421 -1.25 -35.85 -9.56
C ASP A 421 -1.16 -34.59 -10.42
N ILE A 422 -0.87 -34.76 -11.71
CA ILE A 422 -0.86 -33.66 -12.68
C ILE A 422 -2.26 -33.49 -13.27
N VAL A 423 -2.86 -32.34 -12.99
CA VAL A 423 -4.18 -31.98 -13.49
C VAL A 423 -4.06 -30.94 -14.58
N TRP A 424 -4.59 -31.28 -15.75
CA TRP A 424 -4.61 -30.41 -16.90
C TRP A 424 -5.84 -29.51 -16.88
N LEU A 425 -5.61 -28.21 -16.76
CA LEU A 425 -6.68 -27.21 -16.79
C LEU A 425 -7.39 -27.16 -18.15
N ASP A 426 -6.75 -27.64 -19.21
CA ASP A 426 -7.37 -27.80 -20.53
C ASP A 426 -8.55 -28.78 -20.49
N ASP A 427 -8.39 -29.90 -19.80
CA ASP A 427 -9.43 -30.94 -19.64
C ASP A 427 -10.53 -30.44 -18.71
N LEU A 428 -10.13 -29.76 -17.63
CA LEU A 428 -11.09 -29.14 -16.73
C LEU A 428 -11.94 -28.10 -17.47
N ARG A 429 -11.32 -27.28 -18.34
CA ARG A 429 -12.02 -26.31 -19.17
C ARG A 429 -12.99 -26.97 -20.15
N ALA A 430 -12.63 -28.11 -20.73
CA ALA A 430 -13.51 -28.87 -21.62
C ALA A 430 -14.75 -29.41 -20.87
N SER A 431 -14.63 -29.69 -19.57
CA SER A 431 -15.76 -30.12 -18.72
C SER A 431 -16.73 -29.00 -18.33
N ILE A 432 -16.40 -27.72 -18.59
CA ILE A 432 -17.22 -26.56 -18.19
C ILE A 432 -18.39 -26.38 -19.15
N GLY A 433 -19.59 -26.74 -18.68
CA GLY A 433 -20.84 -26.59 -19.41
C GLY A 433 -21.49 -25.20 -19.31
N LEU A 434 -22.65 -25.04 -19.96
CA LEU A 434 -23.45 -23.81 -19.86
C LEU A 434 -23.98 -23.57 -18.44
N LYS A 435 -24.38 -24.64 -17.75
CA LYS A 435 -24.86 -24.59 -16.36
C LYS A 435 -23.79 -24.05 -15.41
N ASP A 436 -22.56 -24.54 -15.53
CA ASP A 436 -21.42 -24.08 -14.73
C ASP A 436 -21.21 -22.56 -14.94
N LYS A 437 -21.21 -22.09 -16.19
CA LYS A 437 -21.06 -20.67 -16.53
C LYS A 437 -22.17 -19.80 -15.94
N LEU A 438 -23.42 -20.26 -15.99
CA LEU A 438 -24.56 -19.54 -15.41
C LEU A 438 -24.46 -19.46 -13.88
N LEU A 439 -24.12 -20.57 -13.22
CA LEU A 439 -23.91 -20.60 -11.77
C LEU A 439 -22.75 -19.69 -11.36
N GLY A 440 -21.62 -19.76 -12.07
CA GLY A 440 -20.48 -18.87 -11.84
C GLY A 440 -20.83 -17.40 -12.03
N LEU A 441 -21.66 -17.06 -13.03
CA LEU A 441 -22.11 -15.68 -13.26
C LEU A 441 -22.97 -15.14 -12.10
N LEU A 442 -23.81 -15.99 -11.52
CA LEU A 442 -24.66 -15.68 -10.37
C LEU A 442 -23.85 -15.58 -9.07
N ARG A 443 -22.76 -16.34 -8.95
CA ARG A 443 -21.94 -16.45 -7.73
C ARG A 443 -20.65 -15.62 -7.73
N LYS A 444 -20.34 -14.91 -8.82
CA LYS A 444 -19.10 -14.11 -8.97
C LYS A 444 -18.84 -13.05 -7.88
N SER A 445 -19.87 -12.65 -7.13
CA SER A 445 -19.79 -11.61 -6.10
C SER A 445 -19.60 -12.16 -4.69
N THR A 446 -19.37 -13.46 -4.54
CA THR A 446 -19.12 -14.10 -3.24
C THR A 446 -18.13 -15.24 -3.40
N PRO A 447 -17.12 -15.39 -2.52
CA PRO A 447 -16.31 -16.61 -2.45
C PRO A 447 -17.20 -17.85 -2.28
N ARG A 448 -16.76 -18.99 -2.81
CA ARG A 448 -17.51 -20.24 -2.68
C ARG A 448 -17.49 -20.77 -1.25
N VAL A 449 -16.32 -20.70 -0.61
CA VAL A 449 -16.09 -21.05 0.79
C VAL A 449 -15.58 -19.81 1.53
N ALA A 450 -16.23 -19.45 2.63
CA ALA A 450 -15.81 -18.33 3.47
C ALA A 450 -14.51 -18.64 4.20
N ARG A 451 -13.59 -17.67 4.26
CA ARG A 451 -12.30 -17.77 4.97
C ARG A 451 -12.09 -16.52 5.82
N LYS A 452 -11.27 -16.62 6.85
CA LYS A 452 -10.90 -15.51 7.74
C LYS A 452 -9.68 -14.77 7.18
N PRO A 453 -9.48 -13.49 7.54
CA PRO A 453 -8.30 -12.73 7.10
C PRO A 453 -6.97 -13.37 7.51
N ASP A 454 -6.94 -14.03 8.67
CA ASP A 454 -5.74 -14.69 9.20
C ASP A 454 -5.54 -16.13 8.66
N ASP A 455 -6.46 -16.65 7.84
CA ASP A 455 -6.24 -17.92 7.15
C ASP A 455 -5.16 -17.78 6.08
N ALA A 456 -4.42 -18.87 5.82
CA ALA A 456 -3.42 -18.94 4.75
C ALA A 456 -4.06 -18.62 3.38
N ALA A 457 -3.50 -17.66 2.68
CA ALA A 457 -3.95 -17.21 1.36
C ALA A 457 -3.14 -17.82 0.23
N VAL A 458 -1.84 -18.07 0.44
CA VAL A 458 -0.92 -18.57 -0.58
C VAL A 458 0.35 -19.11 0.09
N ILE A 459 0.94 -20.11 -0.55
CA ILE A 459 2.29 -20.61 -0.23
C ILE A 459 3.21 -20.27 -1.39
N LEU A 460 4.31 -19.57 -1.09
CA LEU A 460 5.36 -19.23 -2.05
C LEU A 460 6.66 -19.90 -1.64
N PHE A 461 7.48 -20.34 -2.58
CA PHE A 461 8.71 -21.07 -2.24
C PHE A 461 9.95 -20.19 -2.37
N THR A 462 10.83 -20.24 -1.37
CA THR A 462 12.15 -19.61 -1.41
C THR A 462 13.22 -20.69 -1.36
N SER A 463 14.32 -20.51 -2.09
CA SER A 463 15.41 -21.52 -2.16
C SER A 463 16.22 -21.64 -0.87
N GLY A 464 15.99 -20.77 0.13
CA GLY A 464 16.72 -20.74 1.39
C GLY A 464 18.24 -20.61 1.20
N SER A 465 18.97 -20.53 2.31
CA SER A 465 20.44 -20.68 2.29
C SER A 465 20.88 -22.14 2.51
N GLU A 466 19.91 -23.04 2.72
CA GLU A 466 20.08 -24.48 2.98
C GLU A 466 19.95 -25.33 1.69
N GLY A 467 19.69 -24.71 0.53
CA GLY A 467 19.55 -25.38 -0.77
C GLY A 467 18.20 -26.06 -1.01
N THR A 468 17.48 -26.45 0.05
CA THR A 468 16.14 -27.04 -0.03
C THR A 468 15.05 -25.95 0.03
N PRO A 469 14.06 -25.94 -0.87
CA PRO A 469 13.01 -24.94 -0.86
C PRO A 469 12.16 -24.96 0.42
N LYS A 470 11.89 -23.78 0.98
CA LYS A 470 10.97 -23.58 2.11
C LYS A 470 9.69 -22.94 1.62
N GLY A 471 8.53 -23.42 2.10
CA GLY A 471 7.24 -22.79 1.83
C GLY A 471 7.01 -21.62 2.77
N VAL A 472 6.84 -20.42 2.25
CA VAL A 472 6.47 -19.21 2.98
C VAL A 472 4.95 -19.09 2.96
N VAL A 473 4.33 -19.13 4.13
CA VAL A 473 2.86 -19.08 4.27
C VAL A 473 2.41 -17.66 4.55
N LEU A 474 1.78 -17.03 3.57
CA LEU A 474 1.20 -15.69 3.69
C LEU A 474 -0.31 -15.80 3.91
N THR A 475 -0.82 -15.09 4.92
CA THR A 475 -2.26 -14.96 5.16
C THR A 475 -2.88 -13.90 4.24
N HIS A 476 -4.21 -13.85 4.18
CA HIS A 476 -4.88 -12.80 3.42
C HIS A 476 -4.57 -11.41 4.00
N ARG A 477 -4.57 -11.29 5.34
CA ARG A 477 -4.21 -10.06 6.05
C ARG A 477 -2.77 -9.65 5.75
N ASN A 478 -1.81 -10.57 5.64
CA ASN A 478 -0.43 -10.22 5.27
C ASN A 478 -0.34 -9.51 3.92
N ILE A 479 -1.02 -10.06 2.91
CA ILE A 479 -1.02 -9.53 1.55
C ILE A 479 -1.74 -8.18 1.50
N LEU A 480 -2.91 -8.07 2.13
CA LEU A 480 -3.67 -6.82 2.16
C LEU A 480 -2.97 -5.73 2.98
N ALA A 481 -2.27 -6.08 4.06
CA ALA A 481 -1.44 -5.16 4.82
C ALA A 481 -0.31 -4.59 3.96
N ASN A 482 0.39 -5.43 3.18
CA ASN A 482 1.45 -4.92 2.29
C ASN A 482 0.91 -4.04 1.16
N ALA A 483 -0.29 -4.35 0.66
CA ALA A 483 -0.95 -3.51 -0.31
C ALA A 483 -1.42 -2.16 0.27
N ALA A 484 -1.95 -2.16 1.50
CA ALA A 484 -2.31 -0.95 2.24
C ALA A 484 -1.09 -0.06 2.53
N GLN A 485 0.03 -0.69 2.89
CA GLN A 485 1.33 -0.03 3.03
C GLN A 485 1.76 0.64 1.71
N ALA A 486 1.66 -0.06 0.58
CA ALA A 486 2.00 0.53 -0.72
C ALA A 486 1.10 1.73 -1.07
N ALA A 487 -0.22 1.62 -0.82
CA ALA A 487 -1.20 2.66 -1.07
C ALA A 487 -1.00 3.94 -0.22
N SER A 488 -0.34 3.84 0.93
CA SER A 488 -0.01 5.01 1.77
C SER A 488 1.24 5.77 1.33
N ARG A 489 1.99 5.24 0.35
CA ARG A 489 3.25 5.82 -0.17
C ARG A 489 3.22 6.13 -1.66
N ILE A 490 2.40 5.43 -2.45
CA ILE A 490 2.28 5.60 -3.90
C ILE A 490 0.80 5.76 -4.31
N ASP A 491 0.53 6.65 -5.27
CA ASP A 491 -0.80 6.94 -5.78
C ASP A 491 -1.25 5.98 -6.90
N PHE A 492 -1.44 4.71 -6.57
CA PHE A 492 -2.02 3.72 -7.50
C PHE A 492 -3.52 3.98 -7.73
N HIS A 493 -3.97 4.08 -8.99
CA HIS A 493 -5.40 4.25 -9.28
C HIS A 493 -5.83 3.60 -10.60
N SER A 494 -7.15 3.44 -10.79
CA SER A 494 -7.74 2.74 -11.96
C SER A 494 -7.53 3.41 -13.33
N GLY A 495 -6.79 4.50 -13.40
CA GLY A 495 -6.32 5.10 -14.67
C GLY A 495 -4.93 4.60 -15.07
N ASP A 496 -4.24 3.87 -14.19
CA ASP A 496 -3.00 3.18 -14.48
C ASP A 496 -3.23 1.86 -15.21
N LYS A 497 -2.13 1.26 -15.68
CA LYS A 497 -2.08 -0.13 -16.16
C LYS A 497 -0.72 -0.73 -15.83
N VAL A 498 -0.72 -1.87 -15.14
CA VAL A 498 0.51 -2.60 -14.79
C VAL A 498 0.88 -3.54 -15.92
N PHE A 499 2.13 -3.52 -16.37
CA PHE A 499 2.70 -4.57 -17.21
C PHE A 499 3.43 -5.58 -16.33
N ASN A 500 2.81 -6.74 -16.07
CA ASN A 500 3.36 -7.75 -15.18
C ASN A 500 4.17 -8.81 -15.95
N ILE A 501 5.48 -8.59 -16.02
CA ILE A 501 6.49 -9.53 -16.54
C ILE A 501 7.12 -10.41 -15.47
N LEU A 502 6.87 -10.10 -14.20
CA LEU A 502 7.50 -10.81 -13.10
C LEU A 502 6.71 -12.09 -12.82
N PRO A 503 7.38 -13.25 -12.67
CA PRO A 503 6.66 -14.52 -12.50
C PRO A 503 5.67 -14.48 -11.33
N ILE A 504 4.43 -14.89 -11.60
CA ILE A 504 3.34 -14.92 -10.61
C ILE A 504 3.57 -15.96 -9.50
N PHE A 505 4.52 -16.87 -9.66
CA PHE A 505 4.94 -17.78 -8.58
C PHE A 505 5.91 -17.13 -7.58
N HIS A 506 6.37 -15.91 -7.84
CA HIS A 506 7.23 -15.14 -6.96
C HIS A 506 6.43 -13.99 -6.32
N SER A 507 6.65 -13.71 -5.03
CA SER A 507 5.92 -12.68 -4.26
C SER A 507 5.86 -11.31 -4.96
N PHE A 508 6.95 -10.91 -5.62
CA PHE A 508 6.99 -9.65 -6.37
C PHE A 508 6.03 -9.62 -7.57
N GLY A 509 5.95 -10.70 -8.36
CA GLY A 509 4.99 -10.79 -9.48
C GLY A 509 3.56 -11.10 -9.02
N MET A 510 3.41 -11.83 -7.92
CA MET A 510 2.13 -12.21 -7.33
C MET A 510 1.49 -11.04 -6.59
N THR A 511 2.10 -10.57 -5.51
CA THR A 511 1.48 -9.51 -4.69
C THR A 511 1.54 -8.17 -5.40
N ALA A 512 2.72 -7.67 -5.76
CA ALA A 512 2.83 -6.33 -6.35
C ALA A 512 2.36 -6.28 -7.82
N GLY A 513 2.69 -7.32 -8.60
CA GLY A 513 2.33 -7.39 -10.01
C GLY A 513 0.89 -7.83 -10.31
N THR A 514 0.20 -8.49 -9.37
CA THR A 514 -1.14 -9.07 -9.63
C THR A 514 -2.17 -8.67 -8.58
N VAL A 515 -1.95 -8.95 -7.30
CA VAL A 515 -2.98 -8.72 -6.26
C VAL A 515 -3.18 -7.23 -5.99
N LEU A 516 -2.11 -6.48 -5.74
CA LEU A 516 -2.13 -5.04 -5.49
C LEU A 516 -2.91 -4.28 -6.59
N PRO A 517 -2.62 -4.47 -7.90
CA PRO A 517 -3.39 -3.79 -8.93
C PRO A 517 -4.87 -4.20 -8.96
N LEU A 518 -5.19 -5.48 -8.79
CA LEU A 518 -6.59 -5.93 -8.79
C LEU A 518 -7.41 -5.37 -7.62
N ILE A 519 -6.86 -5.32 -6.41
CA ILE A 519 -7.56 -4.70 -5.29
C ILE A 519 -7.63 -3.17 -5.40
N SER A 520 -6.72 -2.55 -6.16
CA SER A 520 -6.69 -1.10 -6.40
C SER A 520 -7.55 -0.67 -7.60
N GLY A 521 -8.08 -1.62 -8.37
CA GLY A 521 -8.87 -1.33 -9.58
C GLY A 521 -8.02 -1.05 -10.82
N VAL A 522 -6.73 -1.38 -10.79
CA VAL A 522 -5.75 -1.16 -11.86
C VAL A 522 -5.71 -2.38 -12.78
N PRO A 523 -5.95 -2.24 -14.09
CA PRO A 523 -5.77 -3.32 -15.05
C PRO A 523 -4.34 -3.87 -15.09
N VAL A 524 -4.20 -5.19 -15.27
CA VAL A 524 -2.91 -5.88 -15.41
C VAL A 524 -2.79 -6.46 -16.81
N TYR A 525 -1.67 -6.19 -17.48
CA TYR A 525 -1.26 -6.89 -18.69
C TYR A 525 -0.22 -7.94 -18.34
N PHE A 526 -0.53 -9.22 -18.55
CA PHE A 526 0.38 -10.32 -18.29
C PHE A 526 1.24 -10.65 -19.50
N TYR A 527 2.52 -10.91 -19.24
CA TYR A 527 3.43 -11.45 -20.25
C TYR A 527 4.31 -12.56 -19.64
N PRO A 528 4.42 -13.74 -20.28
CA PRO A 528 4.92 -14.96 -19.65
C PRO A 528 6.42 -14.97 -19.34
N SER A 529 7.23 -14.15 -20.02
CA SER A 529 8.68 -14.19 -19.88
C SER A 529 9.30 -12.80 -19.82
N PRO A 530 10.03 -12.45 -18.74
CA PRO A 530 10.77 -11.19 -18.67
C PRO A 530 12.00 -11.19 -19.59
N LEU A 531 12.45 -12.36 -20.07
CA LEU A 531 13.70 -12.50 -20.84
C LEU A 531 13.55 -12.12 -22.31
N HIS A 532 12.34 -11.85 -22.79
CA HIS A 532 12.12 -11.46 -24.19
C HIS A 532 12.40 -9.97 -24.39
N TYR A 533 13.68 -9.58 -24.32
CA TYR A 533 14.10 -8.18 -24.25
C TYR A 533 13.67 -7.31 -25.44
N ARG A 534 13.45 -7.90 -26.62
CA ARG A 534 13.03 -7.16 -27.82
C ARG A 534 11.54 -6.83 -27.82
N ILE A 535 10.68 -7.80 -27.46
CA ILE A 535 9.23 -7.66 -27.58
C ILE A 535 8.59 -6.97 -26.38
N VAL A 536 9.18 -7.09 -25.19
CA VAL A 536 8.62 -6.49 -23.96
C VAL A 536 8.48 -4.96 -24.07
N PRO A 537 9.50 -4.19 -24.52
CA PRO A 537 9.34 -2.75 -24.74
C PRO A 537 8.22 -2.40 -25.73
N GLU A 538 8.14 -3.11 -26.86
CA GLU A 538 7.08 -2.91 -27.86
C GLU A 538 5.68 -3.17 -27.28
N LEU A 539 5.53 -4.21 -26.45
CA LEU A 539 4.26 -4.52 -25.80
C LEU A 539 3.91 -3.52 -24.69
N ILE A 540 4.89 -2.97 -23.98
CA ILE A 540 4.66 -1.88 -23.02
C ILE A 540 4.12 -0.65 -23.75
N TYR A 541 4.71 -0.31 -24.90
CA TYR A 541 4.23 0.75 -25.77
C TYR A 541 2.80 0.48 -26.27
N ALA A 542 2.56 -0.70 -26.85
CA ALA A 542 1.27 -1.07 -27.42
C ALA A 542 0.15 -1.14 -26.37
N SER A 543 0.46 -1.65 -25.18
CA SER A 543 -0.51 -1.80 -24.10
C SER A 543 -0.80 -0.49 -23.35
N ASN A 544 0.01 0.56 -23.55
CA ASN A 544 0.01 1.81 -22.79
C ASN A 544 0.13 1.58 -21.27
N ALA A 545 1.01 0.66 -20.87
CA ALA A 545 1.25 0.40 -19.47
C ALA A 545 1.93 1.60 -18.80
N THR A 546 1.39 2.02 -17.66
CA THR A 546 1.90 3.16 -16.89
C THR A 546 2.85 2.73 -15.77
N ILE A 547 2.86 1.43 -15.42
CA ILE A 547 3.63 0.88 -14.31
C ILE A 547 4.33 -0.40 -14.75
N ILE A 548 5.63 -0.47 -14.47
CA ILE A 548 6.45 -1.68 -14.65
C ILE A 548 7.21 -2.00 -13.36
N PHE A 549 7.34 -3.30 -13.10
CA PHE A 549 8.20 -3.84 -12.05
C PHE A 549 9.31 -4.65 -12.71
N GLY A 550 10.54 -4.56 -12.20
CA GLY A 550 11.67 -5.28 -12.78
C GLY A 550 12.84 -5.46 -11.83
N THR A 551 13.89 -6.08 -12.33
CA THR A 551 15.22 -6.13 -11.70
C THR A 551 16.21 -5.35 -12.58
N ASP A 552 17.40 -5.01 -12.09
CA ASP A 552 18.44 -4.36 -12.90
C ASP A 552 18.74 -5.14 -14.20
N THR A 553 18.80 -6.46 -14.11
CA THR A 553 19.02 -7.38 -15.22
C THR A 553 17.96 -7.22 -16.30
N PHE A 554 16.69 -7.21 -15.92
CA PHE A 554 15.59 -7.07 -16.89
C PHE A 554 15.56 -5.68 -17.50
N LEU A 555 15.65 -4.64 -16.65
CA LEU A 555 15.60 -3.25 -17.07
C LEU A 555 16.78 -2.91 -17.99
N SER A 556 18.00 -3.31 -17.63
CA SER A 556 19.18 -3.11 -18.49
C SER A 556 19.07 -3.91 -19.80
N GLY A 557 18.50 -5.12 -19.78
CA GLY A 557 18.19 -5.90 -20.97
C GLY A 557 17.24 -5.17 -21.92
N TYR A 558 16.12 -4.65 -21.40
CA TYR A 558 15.16 -3.86 -22.18
C TYR A 558 15.76 -2.58 -22.73
N ALA A 559 16.57 -1.87 -21.93
CA ALA A 559 17.15 -0.60 -22.33
C ALA A 559 18.06 -0.71 -23.57
N ARG A 560 18.71 -1.87 -23.79
CA ARG A 560 19.57 -2.14 -24.95
C ARG A 560 18.79 -2.19 -26.26
N THR A 561 17.56 -2.71 -26.24
CA THR A 561 16.76 -2.98 -27.43
C THR A 561 15.62 -1.99 -27.64
N ALA A 562 15.12 -1.39 -26.56
CA ALA A 562 13.99 -0.46 -26.60
C ALA A 562 14.31 0.79 -27.41
N HIS A 563 13.34 1.25 -28.19
CA HIS A 563 13.32 2.59 -28.76
C HIS A 563 13.08 3.62 -27.63
N PRO A 564 13.67 4.85 -27.70
CA PRO A 564 13.47 5.89 -26.68
C PRO A 564 12.00 6.22 -26.35
N TYR A 565 11.08 5.92 -27.28
CA TYR A 565 9.66 6.19 -27.13
C TYR A 565 8.83 5.03 -26.54
N ASP A 566 9.40 3.83 -26.38
CA ASP A 566 8.64 2.64 -25.97
C ASP A 566 8.02 2.77 -24.57
N PHE A 567 8.72 3.47 -23.68
CA PHE A 567 8.26 3.68 -22.30
C PHE A 567 7.52 5.01 -22.07
N ARG A 568 7.05 5.69 -23.13
CA ARG A 568 6.44 7.04 -23.05
C ARG A 568 5.26 7.17 -22.08
N SER A 569 4.54 6.09 -21.81
CA SER A 569 3.37 6.06 -20.93
C SER A 569 3.71 5.68 -19.49
N VAL A 570 4.89 5.10 -19.27
CA VAL A 570 5.34 4.65 -17.95
C VAL A 570 5.59 5.87 -17.08
N ARG A 571 4.91 5.93 -15.93
CA ARG A 571 5.19 6.91 -14.87
C ARG A 571 5.90 6.30 -13.67
N TYR A 572 5.76 4.98 -13.49
CA TYR A 572 6.42 4.23 -12.42
C TYR A 572 7.23 3.06 -12.95
N CYS A 573 8.54 3.10 -12.69
CA CYS A 573 9.48 2.01 -12.91
C CYS A 573 10.05 1.59 -11.55
N PHE A 574 9.48 0.53 -10.97
CA PHE A 574 9.95 -0.02 -9.71
C PHE A 574 10.98 -1.12 -9.96
N ALA A 575 12.09 -1.07 -9.23
CA ALA A 575 13.11 -2.09 -9.27
C ALA A 575 13.33 -2.71 -7.89
N GLY A 576 13.57 -4.01 -7.86
CA GLY A 576 13.88 -4.72 -6.62
C GLY A 576 14.52 -6.08 -6.88
N ALA A 577 14.68 -6.85 -5.80
CA ALA A 577 15.28 -8.19 -5.78
C ALA A 577 16.78 -8.28 -6.14
N GLU A 578 17.39 -7.19 -6.65
CA GLU A 578 18.83 -6.97 -6.78
C GLU A 578 19.13 -5.46 -6.82
N PRO A 579 20.36 -5.02 -6.47
CA PRO A 579 20.76 -3.61 -6.57
C PRO A 579 20.73 -3.10 -8.02
N VAL A 580 20.25 -1.87 -8.22
CA VAL A 580 20.26 -1.25 -9.55
C VAL A 580 21.57 -0.52 -9.81
N LYS A 581 22.21 -0.84 -10.93
CA LYS A 581 23.48 -0.24 -11.32
C LYS A 581 23.29 1.23 -11.71
N GLY A 582 24.30 2.05 -11.39
CA GLY A 582 24.33 3.45 -11.78
C GLY A 582 24.11 3.67 -13.29
N ALA A 583 24.72 2.81 -14.12
CA ALA A 583 24.55 2.85 -15.58
C ALA A 583 23.11 2.61 -16.03
N THR A 584 22.39 1.67 -15.41
CA THR A 584 20.98 1.41 -15.70
C THR A 584 20.12 2.60 -15.30
N ARG A 585 20.36 3.19 -14.12
CA ARG A 585 19.67 4.41 -13.65
C ARG A 585 19.86 5.58 -14.61
N MET A 586 21.11 5.83 -15.02
CA MET A 586 21.45 6.90 -15.97
C MET A 586 20.79 6.67 -17.33
N THR A 587 20.86 5.44 -17.85
CA THR A 587 20.24 5.11 -19.14
C THR A 587 18.73 5.35 -19.11
N TYR A 588 18.04 4.92 -18.06
CA TYR A 588 16.59 5.14 -17.95
C TYR A 588 16.22 6.62 -17.83
N MET A 589 17.02 7.40 -17.10
CA MET A 589 16.82 8.83 -16.98
C MET A 589 17.05 9.55 -18.31
N GLU A 590 18.18 9.30 -18.97
CA GLU A 590 18.58 10.05 -20.18
C GLU A 590 17.83 9.60 -21.43
N LYS A 591 17.67 8.29 -21.63
CA LYS A 591 17.05 7.74 -22.86
C LYS A 591 15.53 7.79 -22.81
N PHE A 592 14.93 7.59 -21.63
CA PHE A 592 13.47 7.44 -21.49
C PHE A 592 12.83 8.53 -20.62
N GLY A 593 13.60 9.36 -19.91
CA GLY A 593 13.06 10.35 -18.97
C GLY A 593 12.50 9.73 -17.68
N LEU A 594 12.88 8.48 -17.35
CA LEU A 594 12.27 7.70 -16.29
C LEU A 594 13.20 7.52 -15.09
N ARG A 595 12.65 7.76 -13.90
CA ARG A 595 13.30 7.44 -12.63
C ARG A 595 13.01 6.00 -12.24
N ILE A 596 14.08 5.24 -11.99
CA ILE A 596 13.97 3.93 -11.33
C ILE A 596 13.83 4.15 -9.82
N LEU A 597 12.74 3.61 -9.26
CA LEU A 597 12.45 3.62 -7.83
C LEU A 597 12.84 2.25 -7.24
N GLU A 598 13.99 2.20 -6.58
CA GLU A 598 14.46 0.98 -5.91
C GLU A 598 13.65 0.71 -4.65
N GLY A 599 13.29 -0.55 -4.43
CA GLY A 599 12.67 -1.05 -3.22
C GLY A 599 13.30 -2.36 -2.77
N TYR A 600 13.17 -2.64 -1.48
CA TYR A 600 13.64 -3.87 -0.86
C TYR A 600 12.47 -4.66 -0.32
N GLY A 601 12.59 -5.97 -0.45
CA GLY A 601 11.56 -6.89 -0.02
C GLY A 601 12.03 -8.34 -0.07
N VAL A 602 11.38 -9.16 0.74
CA VAL A 602 11.53 -10.61 0.79
C VAL A 602 10.14 -11.24 0.76
N THR A 603 10.05 -12.48 0.31
CA THR A 603 8.75 -13.18 0.20
C THR A 603 8.01 -13.24 1.54
N GLU A 604 8.79 -13.36 2.61
CA GLU A 604 8.38 -13.40 4.01
C GLU A 604 7.72 -12.10 4.50
N ALA A 605 7.78 -11.00 3.74
CA ALA A 605 7.16 -9.70 4.05
C ALA A 605 6.13 -9.23 2.99
N ALA A 606 5.68 -10.16 2.14
CA ALA A 606 4.59 -10.05 1.19
C ALA A 606 4.58 -8.99 0.04
N PRO A 607 5.68 -8.55 -0.61
CA PRO A 607 7.10 -8.66 -0.25
C PRO A 607 7.71 -7.38 0.31
N VAL A 608 7.05 -6.22 0.20
CA VAL A 608 7.73 -4.91 0.26
C VAL A 608 8.04 -4.50 1.71
N ILE A 609 9.32 -4.29 2.02
CA ILE A 609 9.80 -3.79 3.32
C ILE A 609 10.08 -2.29 3.28
N SER A 610 10.70 -1.82 2.20
CA SER A 610 11.02 -0.40 2.01
C SER A 610 11.00 -0.02 0.54
N ILE A 611 10.68 1.24 0.24
CA ILE A 611 10.67 1.75 -1.15
C ILE A 611 11.15 3.18 -1.26
N ASN A 612 11.84 3.48 -2.36
CA ASN A 612 11.95 4.84 -2.86
C ASN A 612 10.62 5.25 -3.50
N THR A 613 10.24 6.50 -3.30
CA THR A 613 9.03 7.10 -3.87
C THR A 613 9.40 8.35 -4.67
N PRO A 614 8.52 8.87 -5.53
CA PRO A 614 8.77 10.15 -6.21
C PRO A 614 9.11 11.30 -5.27
N MET A 615 8.56 11.28 -4.05
CA MET A 615 8.73 12.29 -3.01
C MET A 615 10.00 12.06 -2.19
N TYR A 616 10.33 10.80 -1.91
CA TYR A 616 11.50 10.38 -1.13
C TYR A 616 12.31 9.35 -1.92
N ASN A 617 13.21 9.85 -2.76
CA ASN A 617 14.10 9.03 -3.59
C ASN A 617 15.57 9.34 -3.28
N ARG A 618 16.38 8.30 -3.05
CA ARG A 618 17.82 8.40 -2.85
C ARG A 618 18.52 7.26 -3.57
N SER A 619 19.35 7.61 -4.56
CA SER A 619 20.19 6.64 -5.29
C SER A 619 21.11 5.88 -4.32
N GLY A 620 21.27 4.58 -4.54
CA GLY A 620 22.05 3.71 -3.66
C GLY A 620 21.33 3.27 -2.38
N SER A 621 20.12 3.80 -2.11
CA SER A 621 19.25 3.31 -1.05
C SER A 621 18.09 2.50 -1.62
N VAL A 622 17.50 1.65 -0.79
CA VAL A 622 16.25 0.94 -1.06
C VAL A 622 15.04 1.65 -0.43
N GLY A 623 15.19 2.95 -0.16
CA GLY A 623 14.15 3.81 0.34
C GLY A 623 13.89 3.69 1.83
N LYS A 624 12.68 4.04 2.26
CA LYS A 624 12.27 4.06 3.67
C LYS A 624 11.34 2.91 4.00
N ILE A 625 11.39 2.43 5.24
CA ILE A 625 10.53 1.36 5.72
C ILE A 625 9.04 1.69 5.51
N MET A 626 8.24 0.66 5.25
CA MET A 626 6.79 0.79 5.07
C MET A 626 6.09 1.08 6.42
N PRO A 627 4.98 1.84 6.39
CA PRO A 627 4.13 2.08 7.58
C PRO A 627 3.70 0.80 8.31
N GLY A 628 3.57 0.88 9.63
CA GLY A 628 3.16 -0.26 10.45
C GLY A 628 4.17 -1.42 10.55
N MET A 629 5.41 -1.23 10.09
CA MET A 629 6.51 -2.16 10.31
C MET A 629 7.43 -1.66 11.42
N GLU A 630 7.87 -2.59 12.26
CA GLU A 630 8.97 -2.43 13.19
C GLU A 630 10.23 -3.06 12.58
N TYR A 631 11.39 -2.49 12.90
CA TYR A 631 12.67 -3.09 12.57
C TYR A 631 13.63 -3.04 13.75
N ARG A 632 14.53 -4.01 13.80
CA ARG A 632 15.64 -4.09 14.75
C ARG A 632 16.91 -4.42 13.98
N LEU A 633 18.02 -3.82 14.39
CA LEU A 633 19.34 -4.11 13.84
C LEU A 633 20.15 -4.83 14.92
N ASP A 634 20.44 -6.10 14.71
CA ASP A 634 21.34 -6.84 15.59
C ASP A 634 22.79 -6.52 15.18
N PRO A 635 23.69 -6.18 16.13
CA PRO A 635 25.07 -5.82 15.81
C PRO A 635 25.79 -6.92 15.02
N VAL A 636 26.53 -6.51 14.00
CA VAL A 636 27.39 -7.40 13.21
C VAL A 636 28.84 -6.93 13.40
N PRO A 637 29.77 -7.79 13.87
CA PRO A 637 31.17 -7.41 14.03
C PRO A 637 31.75 -6.80 12.75
N GLY A 638 32.45 -5.66 12.85
CA GLY A 638 33.03 -4.96 11.69
C GLY A 638 32.05 -4.11 10.86
N VAL A 639 30.80 -3.96 11.32
CA VAL A 639 29.82 -3.03 10.74
C VAL A 639 29.33 -2.10 11.84
N ASP A 640 30.04 -0.99 12.05
CA ASP A 640 29.76 -0.06 13.16
C ASP A 640 28.55 0.84 12.89
N ASP A 641 28.21 1.10 11.63
CA ASP A 641 27.12 1.98 11.20
C ASP A 641 25.82 1.23 10.83
N GLY A 642 25.75 -0.07 11.12
CA GLY A 642 24.65 -0.92 10.69
C GLY A 642 24.54 -2.25 11.44
N GLY A 643 23.66 -3.12 10.96
CA GLY A 643 23.43 -4.41 11.59
C GLY A 643 22.56 -5.34 10.76
N ARG A 644 22.37 -6.56 11.25
CA ARG A 644 21.51 -7.57 10.65
C ARG A 644 20.05 -7.17 10.86
N LEU A 645 19.30 -7.07 9.78
CA LEU A 645 17.94 -6.58 9.79
C LEU A 645 16.94 -7.66 10.21
N TYR A 646 16.20 -7.36 11.26
CA TYR A 646 14.99 -8.08 11.65
C TYR A 646 13.78 -7.18 11.44
N VAL A 647 12.69 -7.75 10.95
CA VAL A 647 11.44 -7.02 10.70
C VAL A 647 10.26 -7.72 11.36
N ARG A 648 9.31 -6.92 11.83
CA ARG A 648 8.02 -7.38 12.35
C ARG A 648 6.92 -6.44 11.85
N GLY A 649 5.77 -6.98 11.52
CA GLY A 649 4.64 -6.17 11.06
C GLY A 649 3.51 -7.03 10.51
N PRO A 650 2.36 -6.41 10.19
CA PRO A 650 1.18 -7.14 9.73
C PRO A 650 1.36 -7.81 8.37
N ASN A 651 2.36 -7.39 7.58
CA ASN A 651 2.73 -8.00 6.30
C ASN A 651 3.72 -9.16 6.40
N VAL A 652 4.25 -9.46 7.60
CA VAL A 652 5.18 -10.57 7.82
C VAL A 652 4.42 -11.90 7.87
N MET A 653 4.96 -12.91 7.20
CA MET A 653 4.36 -14.25 7.05
C MET A 653 3.95 -14.89 8.38
N SER A 654 3.05 -15.87 8.29
CA SER A 654 2.66 -16.69 9.44
C SER A 654 3.73 -17.69 9.88
N GLY A 655 4.56 -18.17 8.96
CA GLY A 655 5.60 -19.15 9.23
C GLY A 655 6.10 -19.89 7.99
N TYR A 656 7.02 -20.83 8.21
CA TYR A 656 7.59 -21.69 7.18
C TYR A 656 6.95 -23.08 7.16
N LEU A 657 6.94 -23.70 5.99
CA LEU A 657 6.69 -25.12 5.76
C LEU A 657 7.98 -25.75 5.24
N ARG A 658 8.35 -26.91 5.78
CA ARG A 658 9.60 -27.57 5.42
C ARG A 658 9.42 -29.05 5.12
N ALA A 659 10.27 -29.58 4.26
CA ALA A 659 10.19 -30.97 3.81
C ALA A 659 10.46 -31.99 4.92
N GLU A 660 11.14 -31.60 6.00
CA GLU A 660 11.41 -32.44 7.18
C GLU A 660 10.16 -32.62 8.05
N LYS A 661 9.23 -31.66 8.02
CA LYS A 661 7.93 -31.71 8.71
C LYS A 661 6.80 -31.29 7.77
N PRO A 662 6.44 -32.15 6.78
CA PRO A 662 5.42 -31.86 5.77
C PRO A 662 4.12 -31.32 6.37
N GLY A 663 3.62 -30.20 5.83
CA GLY A 663 2.32 -29.62 6.22
C GLY A 663 2.27 -28.97 7.61
N VAL A 664 3.35 -29.02 8.41
CA VAL A 664 3.40 -28.42 9.74
C VAL A 664 4.00 -27.02 9.66
N LEU A 665 3.20 -26.01 10.02
CA LEU A 665 3.62 -24.62 10.06
C LEU A 665 4.62 -24.39 11.21
N GLU A 666 5.80 -23.87 10.89
CA GLU A 666 6.81 -23.39 11.82
C GLU A 666 6.66 -21.86 11.98
N PRO A 667 6.04 -21.38 13.07
CA PRO A 667 5.84 -19.96 13.28
C PRO A 667 7.15 -19.22 13.57
N LEU A 668 7.13 -17.91 13.42
CA LEU A 668 8.25 -17.03 13.77
C LEU A 668 8.38 -16.86 15.29
N GLU A 669 9.62 -16.75 15.78
CA GLU A 669 9.91 -16.41 17.17
C GLU A 669 9.53 -14.94 17.44
N ASP A 670 8.61 -14.71 18.38
CA ASP A 670 8.07 -13.39 18.75
C ASP A 670 7.56 -12.53 17.57
N GLY A 671 7.22 -13.17 16.45
CA GLY A 671 6.80 -12.51 15.21
C GLY A 671 7.92 -11.80 14.44
N TRP A 672 9.18 -11.94 14.85
CA TRP A 672 10.33 -11.34 14.17
C TRP A 672 10.82 -12.23 13.03
N HIS A 673 10.97 -11.65 11.85
CA HIS A 673 11.61 -12.29 10.71
C HIS A 673 13.04 -11.76 10.53
N ASP A 674 14.00 -12.67 10.57
CA ASP A 674 15.39 -12.44 10.16
C ASP A 674 15.50 -12.42 8.63
N THR A 675 15.80 -11.26 8.06
CA THR A 675 15.92 -11.16 6.59
C THR A 675 17.22 -11.77 6.06
N GLY A 676 18.20 -12.00 6.95
CA GLY A 676 19.54 -12.43 6.60
C GLY A 676 20.39 -11.36 5.91
N ASP A 677 19.91 -10.12 5.82
CA ASP A 677 20.60 -8.99 5.19
C ASP A 677 21.16 -8.03 6.25
N VAL A 678 22.34 -7.47 5.96
CA VAL A 678 22.99 -6.43 6.77
C VAL A 678 22.72 -5.08 6.11
N VAL A 679 22.22 -4.13 6.90
CA VAL A 679 21.79 -2.82 6.42
C VAL A 679 22.27 -1.71 7.33
N THR A 680 22.32 -0.51 6.78
CA THR A 680 22.48 0.74 7.54
C THR A 680 21.22 1.58 7.36
N VAL A 681 20.79 2.29 8.41
CA VAL A 681 19.66 3.23 8.35
C VAL A 681 20.17 4.61 8.73
N ASP A 682 20.03 5.58 7.84
CA ASP A 682 20.50 6.94 8.12
C ASP A 682 19.48 7.78 8.90
N GLU A 683 19.88 8.98 9.34
CA GLU A 683 19.05 9.92 10.10
C GLU A 683 17.72 10.29 9.42
N ALA A 684 17.64 10.17 8.08
CA ALA A 684 16.43 10.44 7.32
C ALA A 684 15.55 9.19 7.13
N GLY A 685 15.98 8.04 7.65
CA GLY A 685 15.28 6.75 7.60
C GLY A 685 15.45 6.01 6.27
N PHE A 686 16.45 6.37 5.45
CA PHE A 686 16.74 5.59 4.24
C PHE A 686 17.61 4.38 4.59
N ILE A 687 17.28 3.25 3.98
CA ILE A 687 17.94 1.98 4.18
C ILE A 687 18.92 1.74 3.02
N THR A 688 20.15 1.36 3.34
CA THR A 688 21.16 0.89 2.38
C THR A 688 21.56 -0.53 2.71
N ILE A 689 21.48 -1.43 1.72
CA ILE A 689 21.87 -2.82 1.88
C ILE A 689 23.39 -2.93 1.72
N ARG A 690 24.09 -3.47 2.72
CA ARG A 690 25.54 -3.72 2.69
C ARG A 690 25.88 -5.11 2.14
N GLY A 691 24.96 -6.06 2.27
CA GLY A 691 25.09 -7.42 1.76
C GLY A 691 24.29 -8.42 2.58
N ARG A 692 24.34 -9.70 2.20
CA ARG A 692 23.79 -10.80 3.01
C ARG A 692 24.77 -11.13 4.13
N ALA A 693 24.31 -11.37 5.35
CA ALA A 693 25.15 -11.75 6.49
C ALA A 693 26.03 -12.99 6.18
N LYS A 694 25.48 -13.99 5.49
CA LYS A 694 26.22 -15.19 5.03
C LYS A 694 27.21 -14.93 3.87
N ARG A 695 27.19 -13.72 3.28
CA ARG A 695 28.10 -13.28 2.21
C ARG A 695 29.02 -12.16 2.67
N PHE A 696 29.41 -12.23 3.94
CA PHE A 696 30.59 -11.55 4.45
C PHE A 696 31.68 -12.60 4.68
N ALA A 697 32.89 -12.29 4.21
CA ALA A 697 34.08 -13.04 4.56
C ALA A 697 34.67 -12.46 5.83
N LYS A 698 35.04 -13.30 6.80
CA LYS A 698 35.78 -12.85 7.98
C LYS A 698 37.28 -13.01 7.73
N ILE A 699 37.93 -11.93 7.33
CA ILE A 699 39.34 -11.93 6.91
C ILE A 699 40.15 -11.09 7.88
N GLY A 700 40.99 -11.74 8.68
CA GLY A 700 41.85 -11.07 9.66
C GLY A 700 41.06 -10.32 10.75
N GLY A 701 39.85 -10.78 11.06
CA GLY A 701 38.96 -10.15 12.05
C GLY A 701 37.94 -9.17 11.45
N GLU A 702 38.16 -8.68 10.23
CA GLU A 702 37.28 -7.76 9.52
C GLU A 702 36.24 -8.48 8.67
N MET A 703 35.02 -7.93 8.61
CA MET A 703 33.93 -8.47 7.79
C MET A 703 33.91 -7.80 6.41
N ILE A 704 34.31 -8.55 5.40
CA ILE A 704 34.43 -8.09 4.02
C ILE A 704 33.20 -8.53 3.21
N SER A 705 32.39 -7.56 2.75
CA SER A 705 31.23 -7.85 1.89
C SER A 705 31.68 -8.40 0.54
N LEU A 706 31.30 -9.65 0.24
CA LEU A 706 31.61 -10.28 -1.04
C LEU A 706 30.95 -9.54 -2.21
N ALA A 707 29.74 -9.03 -1.99
CA ALA A 707 29.01 -8.27 -2.97
C ALA A 707 29.72 -6.95 -3.35
N ALA A 708 30.37 -6.29 -2.38
CA ALA A 708 31.13 -5.07 -2.67
C ALA A 708 32.33 -5.36 -3.60
N VAL A 709 32.98 -6.51 -3.43
CA VAL A 709 34.07 -6.97 -4.30
C VAL A 709 33.55 -7.33 -5.70
N GLU A 710 32.36 -7.92 -5.79
CA GLU A 710 31.69 -8.20 -7.07
C GLU A 710 31.30 -6.93 -7.83
N VAL A 711 30.85 -5.88 -7.12
CA VAL A 711 30.56 -4.56 -7.72
C VAL A 711 31.82 -3.97 -8.34
N LEU A 712 32.94 -3.94 -7.59
CA LEU A 712 34.23 -3.47 -8.11
C LEU A 712 34.68 -4.29 -9.34
N ALA A 713 34.49 -5.60 -9.32
CA ALA A 713 34.80 -6.48 -10.45
C ALA A 713 33.94 -6.16 -11.67
N GLY A 714 32.64 -5.94 -11.48
CA GLY A 714 31.71 -5.58 -12.55
C GLY A 714 31.95 -4.19 -13.13
N GLU A 715 32.50 -3.26 -12.35
CA GLU A 715 32.90 -1.93 -12.81
C GLU A 715 34.20 -1.96 -13.60
N LEU A 716 35.17 -2.76 -13.16
CA LEU A 716 36.44 -2.97 -13.85
C LEU A 716 36.25 -3.74 -15.16
N TRP A 717 35.62 -4.91 -15.11
CA TRP A 717 35.42 -5.79 -16.27
C TRP A 717 33.98 -5.70 -16.79
N LYS A 718 33.64 -4.54 -17.31
CA LYS A 718 32.28 -4.24 -17.83
C LYS A 718 31.84 -5.28 -18.86
N GLY A 719 30.62 -5.79 -18.69
CA GLY A 719 30.01 -6.75 -19.61
C GLY A 719 30.34 -8.21 -19.33
N SER A 720 31.21 -8.50 -18.36
CA SER A 720 31.54 -9.87 -17.94
C SER A 720 30.93 -10.18 -16.57
N LEU A 721 30.38 -11.38 -16.39
CA LEU A 721 29.90 -11.81 -15.06
C LEU A 721 31.09 -12.13 -14.17
N SER A 722 31.02 -11.69 -12.91
CA SER A 722 32.02 -11.98 -11.88
C SER A 722 31.32 -12.35 -10.57
N ALA A 723 31.90 -13.29 -9.82
CA ALA A 723 31.37 -13.74 -8.54
C ALA A 723 32.50 -14.07 -7.56
N VAL A 724 32.28 -13.83 -6.27
CA VAL A 724 33.28 -14.07 -5.21
C VAL A 724 32.81 -15.17 -4.27
N ALA A 725 33.70 -16.12 -3.98
CA ALA A 725 33.54 -17.11 -2.93
C ALA A 725 34.63 -16.96 -1.87
N THR A 726 34.32 -17.44 -0.65
CA THR A 726 35.30 -17.60 0.42
C THR A 726 35.82 -19.02 0.47
N VAL A 727 37.10 -19.15 0.75
CA VAL A 727 37.74 -20.41 1.12
C VAL A 727 38.53 -20.22 2.42
N PRO A 728 38.68 -21.26 3.25
CA PRO A 728 39.47 -21.17 4.47
C PRO A 728 40.92 -20.75 4.18
N ASP A 729 41.49 -19.94 5.06
CA ASP A 729 42.88 -19.50 5.02
C ASP A 729 43.50 -19.62 6.42
N ALA A 730 44.63 -20.34 6.53
CA ALA A 730 45.24 -20.65 7.82
C ALA A 730 45.75 -19.42 8.60
N ARG A 731 45.99 -18.28 7.92
CA ARG A 731 46.52 -17.06 8.56
C ARG A 731 45.45 -16.04 8.84
N LYS A 732 44.48 -15.89 7.91
CA LYS A 732 43.46 -14.84 7.96
C LYS A 732 42.07 -15.36 8.33
N GLY A 733 41.92 -16.67 8.57
CA GLY A 733 40.64 -17.34 8.76
C GLY A 733 40.00 -17.70 7.41
N GLU A 734 39.77 -16.69 6.57
CA GLU A 734 39.26 -16.86 5.21
C GLU A 734 40.08 -16.04 4.20
N LYS A 735 40.06 -16.47 2.93
CA LYS A 735 40.54 -15.68 1.77
C LYS A 735 39.46 -15.63 0.68
N LEU A 736 39.49 -14.56 -0.10
CA LEU A 736 38.58 -14.34 -1.22
C LEU A 736 39.14 -14.94 -2.51
N ILE A 737 38.30 -15.66 -3.25
CA ILE A 737 38.57 -16.09 -4.62
C ILE A 737 37.50 -15.47 -5.51
N LEU A 738 37.93 -14.65 -6.47
CA LEU A 738 37.05 -14.09 -7.49
C LEU A 738 37.11 -14.97 -8.73
N ILE A 739 35.95 -15.37 -9.25
CA ILE A 739 35.82 -15.97 -10.58
C ILE A 739 35.18 -14.96 -11.54
N THR A 740 35.60 -14.94 -12.81
CA THR A 740 35.08 -14.02 -13.81
C THR A 740 35.09 -14.61 -15.22
N GLU A 741 34.12 -14.20 -16.05
CA GLU A 741 34.10 -14.49 -17.49
C GLU A 741 34.96 -13.51 -18.31
N ALA A 742 35.56 -12.52 -17.65
CA ALA A 742 36.35 -11.49 -18.31
C ALA A 742 37.66 -12.07 -18.88
N PRO A 743 37.92 -11.94 -20.20
CA PRO A 743 39.15 -12.43 -20.79
C PRO A 743 40.34 -11.64 -20.24
N ASN A 744 41.43 -12.34 -19.92
CA ASN A 744 42.68 -11.78 -19.41
C ASN A 744 42.58 -11.06 -18.05
N ALA A 745 41.50 -11.23 -17.29
CA ALA A 745 41.35 -10.61 -15.98
C ALA A 745 42.49 -11.00 -15.03
N THR A 746 43.20 -10.00 -14.50
CA THR A 746 44.28 -10.22 -13.54
C THR A 746 43.99 -9.64 -12.16
N ARG A 747 44.58 -10.26 -11.13
CA ARG A 747 44.56 -9.73 -9.77
C ARG A 747 45.22 -8.34 -9.66
N ALA A 748 46.28 -8.09 -10.43
CA ALA A 748 47.02 -6.83 -10.39
C ALA A 748 46.15 -5.66 -10.87
N GLU A 749 45.39 -5.86 -11.96
CA GLU A 749 44.43 -4.88 -12.46
C GLU A 749 43.32 -4.63 -11.44
N PHE A 750 42.77 -5.69 -10.83
CA PHE A 750 41.76 -5.55 -9.79
C PHE A 750 42.27 -4.74 -8.60
N LEU A 751 43.48 -5.06 -8.11
CA LEU A 751 44.11 -4.35 -7.00
C LEU A 751 44.26 -2.85 -7.30
N ALA A 752 44.78 -2.51 -8.49
CA ALA A 752 44.96 -1.12 -8.90
C ALA A 752 43.63 -0.37 -8.95
N PHE A 753 42.60 -0.98 -9.55
CA PHE A 753 41.26 -0.40 -9.65
C PHE A 753 40.58 -0.25 -8.29
N ALA A 754 40.62 -1.29 -7.45
CA ALA A 754 40.01 -1.27 -6.12
C ALA A 754 40.62 -0.17 -5.24
N LYS A 755 41.96 -0.02 -5.26
CA LYS A 755 42.65 1.08 -4.56
C LYS A 755 42.27 2.46 -5.07
N ALA A 756 42.20 2.64 -6.39
CA ALA A 756 41.79 3.91 -6.98
C ALA A 756 40.35 4.31 -6.60
N ASN A 757 39.49 3.34 -6.27
CA ASN A 757 38.11 3.53 -5.82
C ASN A 757 37.94 3.47 -4.29
N GLY A 758 39.03 3.56 -3.53
CA GLY A 758 38.99 3.66 -2.06
C GLY A 758 38.66 2.36 -1.32
N ALA A 759 38.79 1.19 -1.97
CA ALA A 759 38.58 -0.10 -1.32
C ALA A 759 39.72 -0.46 -0.35
N MET A 760 39.40 -1.20 0.72
CA MET A 760 40.40 -1.70 1.67
C MET A 760 41.27 -2.80 1.04
N ASP A 761 42.53 -2.94 1.50
CA ASP A 761 43.43 -4.00 1.02
C ASP A 761 42.86 -5.42 1.22
N LEU A 762 42.04 -5.61 2.27
CA LEU A 762 41.36 -6.88 2.56
C LEU A 762 40.22 -7.21 1.58
N MET A 763 39.74 -6.23 0.80
CA MET A 763 38.73 -6.44 -0.26
C MET A 763 39.33 -7.01 -1.54
N VAL A 764 40.66 -7.00 -1.67
CA VAL A 764 41.34 -7.50 -2.87
C VAL A 764 41.37 -9.03 -2.83
N PRO A 765 40.81 -9.73 -3.84
CA PRO A 765 40.85 -11.18 -3.91
C PRO A 765 42.26 -11.73 -3.77
N ALA A 766 42.43 -12.85 -3.07
CA ALA A 766 43.69 -13.57 -3.04
C ALA A 766 44.02 -14.12 -4.44
N GLU A 767 42.99 -14.54 -5.18
CA GLU A 767 43.10 -15.02 -6.55
C GLU A 767 41.96 -14.46 -7.41
N VAL A 768 42.26 -14.24 -8.70
CA VAL A 768 41.28 -13.97 -9.76
C VAL A 768 41.39 -15.11 -10.76
N ARG A 769 40.29 -15.83 -10.99
CA ARG A 769 40.22 -17.00 -11.87
C ARG A 769 39.30 -16.70 -13.04
N ILE A 770 39.78 -16.97 -14.25
CA ILE A 770 38.99 -16.84 -15.46
C ILE A 770 38.24 -18.16 -15.67
N VAL A 771 36.92 -18.08 -15.81
CA VAL A 771 36.04 -19.24 -16.05
C VAL A 771 35.26 -19.05 -17.35
N ALA A 772 34.95 -20.16 -18.03
CA ALA A 772 34.17 -20.10 -19.27
C ALA A 772 32.73 -19.60 -19.04
N LYS A 773 32.16 -19.92 -17.87
CA LYS A 773 30.81 -19.48 -17.48
C LYS A 773 30.66 -19.45 -15.96
N VAL A 774 30.15 -18.34 -15.44
CA VAL A 774 29.81 -18.22 -14.02
C VAL A 774 28.45 -18.89 -13.76
N PRO A 775 28.31 -19.74 -12.71
CA PRO A 775 27.04 -20.38 -12.37
C PRO A 775 25.90 -19.37 -12.15
N VAL A 776 24.75 -19.62 -12.78
CA VAL A 776 23.52 -18.82 -12.66
C VAL A 776 22.29 -19.72 -12.51
N LEU A 777 21.30 -19.25 -11.76
CA LEU A 777 19.98 -19.88 -11.59
C LEU A 777 19.10 -19.69 -12.84
N GLY A 778 18.04 -20.49 -12.97
CA GLY A 778 17.05 -20.37 -14.06
C GLY A 778 16.33 -19.01 -14.14
N SER A 779 16.36 -18.23 -13.05
CA SER A 779 15.87 -16.85 -13.00
C SER A 779 16.84 -15.81 -13.58
N GLY A 780 18.05 -16.21 -13.98
CA GLY A 780 19.13 -15.33 -14.45
C GLY A 780 20.01 -14.72 -13.35
N LYS A 781 19.79 -15.07 -12.07
CA LYS A 781 20.61 -14.60 -10.93
C LYS A 781 21.86 -15.47 -10.74
N LEU A 782 22.92 -14.93 -10.15
CA LEU A 782 24.12 -15.71 -9.78
C LEU A 782 23.74 -16.87 -8.82
N ASP A 783 24.23 -18.06 -9.12
CA ASP A 783 24.11 -19.24 -8.26
C ASP A 783 25.34 -19.31 -7.34
N PHE A 784 25.29 -18.59 -6.21
CA PHE A 784 26.41 -18.54 -5.27
C PHE A 784 26.75 -19.91 -4.67
N ALA A 785 25.78 -20.81 -4.51
CA ALA A 785 26.06 -22.17 -4.04
C ALA A 785 26.88 -22.94 -5.08
N GLY A 786 26.48 -22.83 -6.36
CA GLY A 786 27.24 -23.33 -7.50
C GLY A 786 28.64 -22.71 -7.59
N VAL A 787 28.77 -21.40 -7.41
CA VAL A 787 30.07 -20.68 -7.40
C VAL A 787 30.97 -21.20 -6.27
N THR A 788 30.46 -21.29 -5.04
CA THR A 788 31.24 -21.79 -3.89
C THR A 788 31.66 -23.24 -4.10
N LYS A 789 30.76 -24.08 -4.63
CA LYS A 789 31.09 -25.48 -4.95
C LYS A 789 32.18 -25.58 -6.00
N MET A 790 32.10 -24.80 -7.07
CA MET A 790 33.10 -24.73 -8.13
C MET A 790 34.47 -24.35 -7.56
N VAL A 791 34.54 -23.23 -6.83
CA VAL A 791 35.79 -22.73 -6.23
C VAL A 791 36.41 -23.73 -5.25
N ARG A 792 35.59 -24.36 -4.38
CA ARG A 792 36.07 -25.36 -3.42
C ARG A 792 36.53 -26.65 -4.07
N SER A 793 35.81 -27.15 -5.08
CA SER A 793 36.18 -28.38 -5.78
C SER A 793 37.55 -28.27 -6.48
N GLU A 794 37.87 -27.10 -7.03
CA GLU A 794 39.17 -26.83 -7.62
C GLU A 794 40.27 -26.65 -6.55
N GLU A 795 39.95 -26.04 -5.42
CA GLU A 795 40.91 -25.89 -4.31
C GLU A 795 41.24 -27.25 -3.68
N ASP A 796 40.24 -28.12 -3.50
CA ASP A 796 40.43 -29.49 -3.01
C ASP A 796 41.27 -30.33 -3.99
N MET A 797 41.15 -30.09 -5.31
CA MET A 797 42.02 -30.71 -6.31
C MET A 797 43.45 -30.18 -6.23
N LYS A 798 43.66 -28.88 -6.00
CA LYS A 798 45.00 -28.30 -5.80
C LYS A 798 45.67 -28.81 -4.51
N ILE A 799 44.91 -28.96 -3.42
CA ILE A 799 45.40 -29.50 -2.15
C ILE A 799 45.73 -30.99 -2.27
N LYS A 800 45.00 -31.75 -3.09
CA LYS A 800 45.33 -33.16 -3.37
C LYS A 800 46.51 -33.34 -4.33
N ALA A 801 46.83 -32.31 -5.11
CA ALA A 801 47.93 -32.32 -6.07
C ALA A 801 49.24 -31.72 -5.52
N ALA A 802 49.17 -30.99 -4.41
CA ALA A 802 50.30 -30.49 -3.62
C ALA A 802 50.64 -31.46 -2.48
#